data_AF-A0A542S772-F1
#
_entry.id   AF-A0A542S772-F1
#
_cell.length_a   1.000
_cell.length_b   1.000
_cell.length_c   1.000
_cell.angle_alpha   90.00
_cell.angle_beta   90.00
_cell.angle_gamma   90.00
#
_symmetry.space_group_name_H-M   'P 1'
#
loop_
_entity.id
_entity.type
_entity.pdbx_description
1 polymer ?
#
loop_
_entity_poly.entity_id
_entity_poly.type
_entity_poly.pdbx_seq_one_letter_code
_entity_poly.pdbx_strand_id
1 'polypeptide(L)'
;MATPILERLRGAATGARVVALGEASHNVTELNELRDEALRMLVAEHGFTALVLESGFAEGLAVDAWVRGGPGRVEDVARDAISYGFGHSAVVHRQLSWLRSHGGVRVYGMDVPGGSTSPGPAVRALLARIPAAAGDPDLLRRSDLGGRVEAAVRYAGLSGSARERLLADLRALAARGLAMGDPVAERLAASVLAFADGQDRDRFMADTVRWVLEREERVLVSAHDGHVQRTPYDGLPTLGGLLADALGSDLLLVGTTFASGPAVRITDRSDRPFDWAVALEEGVPGPVLDDDAFDLVLDLGEVHRVPGAFERLRRELAAPYPPTRTVEVVATQAGVSVPDPYRWLEAEDDEVHAWQRRQAEVATGSILGGQDRAALRALVEEYDAGARPVLPRHAAGRWFRPVGSSVVVADEPYGAGVPVVVLEAGALLSWLAPSPDGRVLAIGVCADGSEHNTIRLVDVASGERLPAPPQVLHSAWAGGVSWAADSTGFWFFALTGTPEEFVQATFHHELATGATVVEPVPVPAGSREYTLVQPSPDGRWLVASHRVGSPIPVAVRDLASPQASWRPFVTSCTGTVAGHVVGDRYVAVTDVGAARGRLVAIPLDAASPDDVSCWEELVAEGPTVLRSVTPVGEHLYLSELDRTFARVRVLERCGGAVGDVPLPGRGALAAPFFALTGLAAGGPTPDFLFAFSTPTTSWSVHRHRAGAADVETLLAPVVTLDAVLEEGAAPAADGTLVPFHVIRPTDGDAAPAPTLVTAYGAANVPTLPSYQPDLAAFVAAGGTVVQAYLRGGGELGRDWYLAAHRETKHVRDDDLVAVAEHLVASGRTTPDRLALTGGSDGGLMCGVAVTTRPDLWRAVLPRAPLLDLVAGMRDPYLDFVIRKAWGDPDDPADVRRMIGRSPYELIGPGTFPAVYVQAGATDPRCRPWHARKFVARLQAAQEGDAPILLHVFEDAGHGAATSPEVVVAQDVEWLGFLVQQLGLSPEQ
;
A
#
# COMPACT_ATOMS: atom_id res chain seq x y z
N MET A 1 -22.08 9.34 -40.34
CA MET A 1 -21.83 9.13 -41.78
C MET A 1 -22.87 8.16 -42.27
N ALA A 2 -23.82 8.49 -43.17
CA ALA A 2 -24.95 7.55 -43.31
C ALA A 2 -25.79 7.55 -44.59
N THR A 3 -26.01 8.67 -45.29
CA THR A 3 -27.10 8.67 -46.29
C THR A 3 -26.84 7.74 -47.49
N PRO A 4 -25.67 7.74 -48.15
CA PRO A 4 -25.47 6.89 -49.33
C PRO A 4 -25.29 5.39 -49.00
N ILE A 5 -24.66 5.06 -47.88
CA ILE A 5 -24.37 3.68 -47.46
C ILE A 5 -25.65 2.98 -47.02
N LEU A 6 -26.46 3.63 -46.19
CA LEU A 6 -27.76 3.09 -45.78
C LEU A 6 -28.75 3.01 -46.93
N GLU A 7 -28.70 3.93 -47.91
CA GLU A 7 -29.56 3.84 -49.11
C GLU A 7 -29.27 2.59 -49.94
N ARG A 8 -27.99 2.22 -50.10
CA ARG A 8 -27.60 0.97 -50.77
C ARG A 8 -28.12 -0.25 -50.02
N LEU A 9 -27.92 -0.29 -48.70
CA LEU A 9 -28.43 -1.38 -47.86
C LEU A 9 -29.96 -1.47 -47.89
N ARG A 10 -30.64 -0.32 -47.81
CA ARG A 10 -32.11 -0.20 -47.88
C ARG A 10 -32.66 -0.83 -49.17
N GLY A 11 -32.05 -0.51 -50.32
CA GLY A 11 -32.46 -1.10 -51.59
C GLY A 11 -32.25 -2.62 -51.63
N ALA A 12 -31.07 -3.09 -51.20
CA ALA A 12 -30.70 -4.49 -51.25
C ALA A 12 -31.49 -5.38 -50.26
N ALA A 13 -31.91 -4.84 -49.11
CA ALA A 13 -32.67 -5.55 -48.10
C ALA A 13 -34.14 -5.83 -48.51
N THR A 14 -34.60 -5.30 -49.63
CA THR A 14 -35.99 -5.48 -50.09
C THR A 14 -36.25 -6.95 -50.41
N GLY A 15 -37.13 -7.59 -49.63
CA GLY A 15 -37.52 -8.99 -49.82
C GLY A 15 -36.62 -10.00 -49.11
N ALA A 16 -35.49 -9.57 -48.51
CA ALA A 16 -34.65 -10.43 -47.70
C ALA A 16 -35.35 -10.78 -46.37
N ARG A 17 -35.29 -12.07 -46.01
CA ARG A 17 -35.74 -12.56 -44.71
C ARG A 17 -34.63 -12.48 -43.66
N VAL A 18 -33.40 -12.68 -44.09
CA VAL A 18 -32.20 -12.57 -43.26
C VAL A 18 -31.24 -11.59 -43.90
N VAL A 19 -30.80 -10.60 -43.13
CA VAL A 19 -29.67 -9.74 -43.49
C VAL A 19 -28.53 -10.09 -42.55
N ALA A 20 -27.44 -10.62 -43.08
CA ALA A 20 -26.23 -10.87 -42.31
C ALA A 20 -25.24 -9.75 -42.59
N LEU A 21 -25.08 -8.86 -41.61
CA LEU A 21 -24.21 -7.70 -41.67
C LEU A 21 -22.88 -8.03 -40.99
N GLY A 22 -21.86 -8.16 -41.82
CA GLY A 22 -20.48 -8.36 -41.44
C GLY A 22 -19.82 -7.09 -40.88
N GLU A 23 -18.82 -7.27 -40.03
CA GLU A 23 -17.86 -6.23 -39.67
C GLU A 23 -16.44 -6.67 -40.06
N ALA A 24 -15.70 -5.79 -40.72
CA ALA A 24 -14.31 -6.04 -41.12
C ALA A 24 -13.34 -6.02 -39.94
N SER A 25 -13.72 -5.43 -38.81
CA SER A 25 -12.91 -5.38 -37.60
C SER A 25 -13.76 -5.09 -36.38
N HIS A 26 -13.42 -5.69 -35.24
CA HIS A 26 -14.08 -5.42 -33.97
C HIS A 26 -13.65 -4.06 -33.38
N ASN A 27 -14.52 -3.47 -32.54
CA ASN A 27 -14.25 -2.22 -31.79
C ASN A 27 -14.01 -0.97 -32.66
N VAL A 28 -14.64 -0.91 -33.83
CA VAL A 28 -14.68 0.26 -34.70
C VAL A 28 -15.97 1.06 -34.45
N THR A 29 -15.85 2.38 -34.33
CA THR A 29 -16.97 3.26 -33.97
C THR A 29 -18.01 3.29 -35.09
N GLU A 30 -17.55 3.49 -36.32
CA GLU A 30 -18.37 3.63 -37.52
C GLU A 30 -19.15 2.35 -37.85
N LEU A 31 -18.57 1.18 -37.58
CA LEU A 31 -19.24 -0.11 -37.75
C LEU A 31 -20.38 -0.30 -36.74
N ASN A 32 -20.17 0.12 -35.48
CA ASN A 32 -21.24 0.10 -34.48
C ASN A 32 -22.36 1.10 -34.81
N GLU A 33 -22.00 2.28 -35.32
CA GLU A 33 -22.97 3.26 -35.81
C GLU A 33 -23.78 2.72 -37.00
N LEU A 34 -23.12 2.13 -37.98
CA LEU A 34 -23.78 1.47 -39.11
C LEU A 34 -24.73 0.37 -38.63
N ARG A 35 -24.32 -0.47 -37.67
CA ARG A 35 -25.16 -1.54 -37.10
C ARG A 35 -26.40 -0.97 -36.39
N ASP A 36 -26.27 0.08 -35.59
CA ASP A 36 -27.40 0.75 -34.90
C ASP A 36 -28.37 1.37 -35.92
N GLU A 37 -27.85 2.10 -36.91
CA GLU A 37 -28.68 2.75 -37.93
C GLU A 37 -29.34 1.75 -38.88
N ALA A 38 -28.61 0.72 -39.32
CA ALA A 38 -29.14 -0.36 -40.16
C ALA A 38 -30.24 -1.13 -39.44
N LEU A 39 -30.05 -1.49 -38.16
CA LEU A 39 -31.08 -2.14 -37.35
C LEU A 39 -32.35 -1.29 -37.30
N ARG A 40 -32.24 -0.01 -36.97
CA ARG A 40 -33.41 0.89 -36.89
C ARG A 40 -34.14 1.00 -38.21
N MET A 41 -33.40 1.12 -39.31
CA MET A 41 -33.96 1.19 -40.66
C MET A 41 -34.67 -0.11 -41.04
N LEU A 42 -34.04 -1.27 -40.81
CA LEU A 42 -34.60 -2.57 -41.13
C LEU A 42 -35.86 -2.87 -40.28
N VAL A 43 -35.87 -2.47 -39.01
CA VAL A 43 -37.06 -2.60 -38.15
C VAL A 43 -38.17 -1.67 -38.62
N ALA A 44 -37.88 -0.38 -38.86
CA ALA A 44 -38.89 0.62 -39.19
C ALA A 44 -39.47 0.48 -40.60
N GLU A 45 -38.64 0.10 -41.59
CA GLU A 45 -39.01 0.11 -43.00
C GLU A 45 -39.23 -1.31 -43.57
N HIS A 46 -38.55 -2.32 -43.00
CA HIS A 46 -38.57 -3.69 -43.50
C HIS A 46 -39.11 -4.71 -42.47
N GLY A 47 -39.63 -4.27 -41.33
CA GLY A 47 -40.33 -5.14 -40.38
C GLY A 47 -39.46 -6.25 -39.76
N PHE A 48 -38.17 -5.98 -39.53
CA PHE A 48 -37.29 -6.92 -38.83
C PHE A 48 -37.71 -7.09 -37.37
N THR A 49 -37.73 -8.34 -36.88
CA THR A 49 -38.24 -8.68 -35.54
C THR A 49 -37.16 -9.20 -34.60
N ALA A 50 -35.96 -9.49 -35.09
CA ALA A 50 -34.86 -9.97 -34.26
C ALA A 50 -33.48 -9.45 -34.65
N LEU A 51 -32.66 -9.22 -33.63
CA LEU A 51 -31.22 -8.96 -33.71
C LEU A 51 -30.46 -10.17 -33.16
N VAL A 52 -29.62 -10.78 -33.99
CA VAL A 52 -28.73 -11.89 -33.61
C VAL A 52 -27.30 -11.38 -33.58
N LEU A 53 -26.65 -11.48 -32.42
CA LEU A 53 -25.29 -11.01 -32.19
C LEU A 53 -24.30 -12.17 -32.20
N GLU A 54 -23.07 -11.88 -32.67
CA GLU A 54 -21.89 -12.71 -32.40
C GLU A 54 -21.52 -12.66 -30.90
N SER A 55 -22.34 -13.35 -30.11
CA SER A 55 -22.20 -13.50 -28.67
C SER A 55 -22.84 -14.84 -28.29
N GLY A 56 -22.43 -15.40 -27.15
CA GLY A 56 -22.90 -16.71 -26.73
C GLY A 56 -24.43 -16.77 -26.61
N PHE A 57 -25.02 -17.93 -26.93
CA PHE A 57 -26.47 -18.09 -26.90
C PHE A 57 -27.09 -17.76 -25.53
N ALA A 58 -26.43 -18.15 -24.44
CA ALA A 58 -26.90 -17.88 -23.07
C ALA A 58 -26.87 -16.39 -22.73
N GLU A 59 -25.83 -15.71 -23.18
CA GLU A 59 -25.58 -14.29 -23.00
C GLU A 59 -26.64 -13.47 -23.77
N GLY A 60 -26.96 -13.86 -25.01
CA GLY A 60 -28.06 -13.27 -25.76
C GLY A 60 -29.42 -13.37 -25.06
N LEU A 61 -29.71 -14.48 -24.38
CA LEU A 61 -30.93 -14.63 -23.57
C LEU A 61 -30.96 -13.65 -22.39
N ALA A 62 -29.80 -13.33 -21.80
CA ALA A 62 -29.70 -12.36 -20.72
C ALA A 62 -29.95 -10.93 -21.23
N VAL A 63 -29.38 -10.56 -22.38
CA VAL A 63 -29.65 -9.27 -23.04
C VAL A 63 -31.14 -9.14 -23.36
N ASP A 64 -31.73 -10.17 -23.96
CA ASP A 64 -33.16 -10.18 -24.29
C ASP A 64 -34.07 -10.08 -23.07
N ALA A 65 -33.73 -10.76 -21.98
CA ALA A 65 -34.47 -10.66 -20.73
C ALA A 65 -34.46 -9.21 -20.19
N TRP A 66 -33.32 -8.52 -20.28
CA TRP A 66 -33.23 -7.11 -19.91
C TRP A 66 -34.01 -6.19 -20.86
N VAL A 67 -33.88 -6.40 -22.18
CA VAL A 67 -34.65 -5.65 -23.20
C VAL A 67 -36.15 -5.77 -22.96
N ARG A 68 -36.63 -6.92 -22.49
CA ARG A 68 -38.06 -7.15 -22.14
C ARG A 68 -38.49 -6.63 -20.77
N GLY A 69 -37.68 -5.78 -20.13
CA GLY A 69 -38.02 -5.14 -18.87
C GLY A 69 -37.36 -5.74 -17.63
N GLY A 70 -36.40 -6.66 -17.80
CA GLY A 70 -35.59 -7.19 -16.69
C GLY A 70 -34.81 -6.09 -15.94
N PRO A 71 -34.42 -6.34 -14.68
CA PRO A 71 -33.68 -5.40 -13.85
C PRO A 71 -32.22 -5.27 -14.31
N GLY A 72 -31.52 -4.22 -13.86
CA GLY A 72 -30.11 -3.96 -14.16
C GLY A 72 -29.89 -2.73 -15.02
N ARG A 73 -28.66 -2.19 -15.02
CA ARG A 73 -28.28 -1.08 -15.88
C ARG A 73 -27.85 -1.58 -17.27
N VAL A 74 -27.98 -0.74 -18.30
CA VAL A 74 -27.62 -1.13 -19.68
C VAL A 74 -26.13 -1.42 -19.79
N GLU A 75 -25.29 -0.69 -19.05
CA GLU A 75 -23.84 -0.84 -19.08
C GLU A 75 -23.41 -2.20 -18.51
N ASP A 76 -24.05 -2.64 -17.41
CA ASP A 76 -23.76 -3.93 -16.80
C ASP A 76 -24.20 -5.10 -17.68
N VAL A 77 -25.43 -5.04 -18.20
CA VAL A 77 -25.96 -6.10 -19.07
C VAL A 77 -25.18 -6.17 -20.38
N ALA A 78 -24.83 -5.03 -20.97
CA ALA A 78 -24.02 -5.00 -22.18
C ALA A 78 -22.62 -5.57 -21.91
N ARG A 79 -21.96 -5.17 -20.82
CA ARG A 79 -20.64 -5.68 -20.42
C ARG A 79 -20.65 -7.19 -20.19
N ASP A 80 -21.64 -7.68 -19.44
CA ASP A 80 -21.64 -9.06 -18.96
C ASP A 80 -22.18 -10.06 -20.01
N ALA A 81 -22.95 -9.57 -20.98
CA ALA A 81 -23.70 -10.43 -21.91
C ALA A 81 -23.48 -10.13 -23.41
N ILE A 82 -22.63 -9.16 -23.77
CA ILE A 82 -22.18 -8.97 -25.16
C ILE A 82 -20.68 -9.22 -25.24
N SER A 83 -20.33 -10.23 -26.04
CA SER A 83 -18.94 -10.70 -26.21
C SER A 83 -18.08 -9.69 -27.01
N TYR A 84 -16.78 -9.96 -27.13
CA TYR A 84 -15.81 -9.19 -27.94
C TYR A 84 -15.65 -7.70 -27.56
N GLY A 85 -16.13 -7.31 -26.37
CA GLY A 85 -16.00 -5.95 -25.86
C GLY A 85 -17.03 -4.97 -26.40
N PHE A 86 -17.91 -5.38 -27.33
CA PHE A 86 -18.94 -4.51 -27.91
C PHE A 86 -19.87 -3.93 -26.84
N GLY A 87 -20.05 -4.65 -25.74
CA GLY A 87 -20.79 -4.23 -24.57
C GLY A 87 -20.34 -2.93 -23.92
N HIS A 88 -19.16 -2.40 -24.26
CA HIS A 88 -18.66 -1.12 -23.73
C HIS A 88 -18.94 0.07 -24.65
N SER A 89 -19.45 -0.17 -25.86
CA SER A 89 -19.73 0.89 -26.81
C SER A 89 -20.97 1.68 -26.40
N ALA A 90 -20.84 3.00 -26.28
CA ALA A 90 -21.99 3.89 -26.05
C ALA A 90 -23.05 3.77 -27.15
N VAL A 91 -22.63 3.41 -28.38
CA VAL A 91 -23.56 3.11 -29.48
C VAL A 91 -24.35 1.85 -29.20
N VAL A 92 -23.70 0.79 -28.70
CA VAL A 92 -24.38 -0.46 -28.30
C VAL A 92 -25.31 -0.21 -27.11
N HIS A 93 -24.91 0.59 -26.11
CA HIS A 93 -25.81 0.97 -25.02
C HIS A 93 -27.06 1.68 -25.53
N ARG A 94 -26.88 2.66 -26.43
CA ARG A 94 -27.97 3.37 -27.07
C ARG A 94 -28.86 2.44 -27.90
N GLN A 95 -28.28 1.48 -28.61
CA GLN A 95 -29.00 0.47 -29.40
C GLN A 95 -29.85 -0.42 -28.48
N LEU A 96 -29.29 -0.94 -27.39
CA LEU A 96 -30.02 -1.76 -26.41
C LEU A 96 -31.12 -0.96 -25.69
N SER A 97 -30.85 0.27 -25.28
CA SER A 97 -31.85 1.15 -24.68
C SER A 97 -32.99 1.44 -25.66
N TRP A 98 -32.68 1.64 -26.95
CA TRP A 98 -33.70 1.80 -27.99
C TRP A 98 -34.53 0.53 -28.15
N LEU A 99 -33.90 -0.65 -28.26
CA LEU A 99 -34.59 -1.95 -28.31
C LEU A 99 -35.54 -2.14 -27.14
N ARG A 100 -35.09 -1.83 -25.92
CA ARG A 100 -35.91 -1.88 -24.70
C ARG A 100 -37.10 -0.93 -24.75
N SER A 101 -36.91 0.29 -25.27
CA SER A 101 -37.99 1.26 -25.40
C SER A 101 -38.99 0.93 -26.52
N HIS A 102 -38.52 0.25 -27.58
CA HIS A 102 -39.34 -0.11 -28.74
C HIS A 102 -40.21 -1.33 -28.45
N GLY A 103 -39.66 -2.35 -27.77
CA GLY A 103 -40.40 -3.52 -27.27
C GLY A 103 -40.82 -4.56 -28.32
N GLY A 104 -40.61 -4.29 -29.61
CA GLY A 104 -41.01 -5.15 -30.72
C GLY A 104 -39.91 -6.04 -31.33
N VAL A 105 -38.68 -6.00 -30.79
CA VAL A 105 -37.52 -6.71 -31.37
C VAL A 105 -36.88 -7.60 -30.31
N ARG A 106 -36.65 -8.87 -30.65
CA ARG A 106 -35.97 -9.85 -29.79
C ARG A 106 -34.46 -9.82 -30.01
N VAL A 107 -33.71 -10.15 -28.96
CA VAL A 107 -32.25 -10.26 -29.05
C VAL A 107 -31.82 -11.71 -28.84
N TYR A 108 -30.88 -12.17 -29.65
CA TYR A 108 -30.30 -13.50 -29.54
C TYR A 108 -28.79 -13.42 -29.67
N GLY A 109 -28.10 -14.36 -29.01
CA GLY A 109 -26.71 -14.68 -29.30
C GLY A 109 -26.68 -15.96 -30.13
N MET A 110 -25.74 -16.11 -31.04
CA MET A 110 -25.60 -17.34 -31.84
C MET A 110 -24.29 -18.07 -31.63
N ASP A 111 -23.33 -17.47 -30.94
CA ASP A 111 -21.98 -18.02 -30.80
C ASP A 111 -21.94 -19.11 -29.72
N VAL A 112 -20.85 -19.89 -29.73
CA VAL A 112 -20.52 -20.83 -28.64
C VAL A 112 -20.33 -20.06 -27.32
N PRO A 113 -20.45 -20.73 -26.14
CA PRO A 113 -20.40 -20.05 -24.85
C PRO A 113 -19.14 -19.21 -24.66
N GLY A 114 -19.31 -17.99 -24.12
CA GLY A 114 -18.19 -17.12 -23.77
C GLY A 114 -17.29 -16.72 -24.95
N GLY A 115 -17.81 -16.67 -26.18
CA GLY A 115 -17.08 -16.19 -27.36
C GLY A 115 -15.70 -16.81 -27.55
N SER A 116 -15.61 -18.13 -27.28
CA SER A 116 -14.47 -19.06 -27.51
C SER A 116 -13.65 -19.52 -26.29
N THR A 117 -14.09 -19.39 -25.02
CA THR A 117 -13.19 -19.80 -23.89
C THR A 117 -13.84 -20.27 -22.57
N SER A 118 -15.09 -19.93 -22.23
CA SER A 118 -15.71 -20.27 -20.93
C SER A 118 -17.10 -20.91 -21.05
N PRO A 119 -17.34 -22.11 -20.49
CA PRO A 119 -18.66 -22.74 -20.50
C PRO A 119 -19.61 -22.16 -19.42
N GLY A 120 -19.10 -21.37 -18.48
CA GLY A 120 -19.81 -20.89 -17.29
C GLY A 120 -21.17 -20.22 -17.57
N PRO A 121 -21.28 -19.25 -18.50
CA PRO A 121 -22.57 -18.61 -18.81
C PRO A 121 -23.64 -19.60 -19.28
N ALA A 122 -23.29 -20.52 -20.18
CA ALA A 122 -24.19 -21.55 -20.68
C ALA A 122 -24.55 -22.58 -19.61
N VAL A 123 -23.58 -23.00 -18.78
CA VAL A 123 -23.83 -23.89 -17.63
C VAL A 123 -24.81 -23.24 -16.65
N ARG A 124 -24.61 -21.97 -16.29
CA ARG A 124 -25.49 -21.22 -15.37
C ARG A 124 -26.90 -21.11 -15.94
N ALA A 125 -27.03 -20.71 -17.19
CA ALA A 125 -28.32 -20.55 -17.86
C ALA A 125 -29.06 -21.88 -18.05
N LEU A 126 -28.34 -22.98 -18.25
CA LEU A 126 -28.90 -24.32 -18.38
C LEU A 126 -29.34 -24.87 -17.02
N LEU A 127 -28.49 -24.75 -15.98
CA LEU A 127 -28.83 -25.15 -14.61
C LEU A 127 -30.06 -24.43 -14.06
N ALA A 128 -30.26 -23.16 -14.45
CA ALA A 128 -31.47 -22.42 -14.09
C ALA A 128 -32.76 -22.96 -14.73
N ARG A 129 -32.67 -23.87 -15.72
CA ARG A 129 -33.79 -24.41 -16.50
C ARG A 129 -34.02 -25.91 -16.31
N ILE A 130 -33.15 -26.61 -15.58
CA ILE A 130 -33.25 -28.06 -15.37
C ILE A 130 -33.31 -28.39 -13.87
N PRO A 131 -33.86 -29.55 -13.47
CA PRO A 131 -33.86 -29.98 -12.07
C PRO A 131 -32.44 -30.10 -11.51
N ALA A 132 -32.20 -29.57 -10.32
CA ALA A 132 -30.89 -29.57 -9.66
C ALA A 132 -30.41 -30.99 -9.29
N ALA A 133 -29.10 -31.21 -9.38
CA ALA A 133 -28.41 -32.43 -8.96
C ALA A 133 -27.26 -32.11 -7.98
N ALA A 134 -26.85 -33.10 -7.19
CA ALA A 134 -25.91 -32.92 -6.08
C ALA A 134 -24.51 -32.37 -6.48
N GLY A 135 -24.12 -32.46 -7.76
CA GLY A 135 -22.84 -31.96 -8.28
C GLY A 135 -22.90 -30.57 -8.95
N ASP A 136 -24.09 -30.00 -9.13
CA ASP A 136 -24.28 -28.79 -9.93
C ASP A 136 -23.54 -27.54 -9.38
N PRO A 137 -23.51 -27.28 -8.05
CA PRO A 137 -22.77 -26.13 -7.51
C PRO A 137 -21.26 -26.25 -7.76
N ASP A 138 -20.73 -27.47 -7.75
CA ASP A 138 -19.32 -27.72 -7.99
C ASP A 138 -18.96 -27.58 -9.47
N LEU A 139 -19.81 -28.12 -10.36
CA LEU A 139 -19.68 -27.91 -11.79
C LEU A 139 -19.77 -26.42 -12.15
N LEU A 140 -20.69 -25.67 -11.55
CA LEU A 140 -20.80 -24.23 -11.79
C LEU A 140 -19.50 -23.50 -11.41
N ARG A 141 -18.91 -23.80 -10.25
CA ARG A 141 -17.60 -23.22 -9.86
C ARG A 141 -16.47 -23.61 -10.82
N ARG A 142 -16.42 -24.86 -11.27
CA ARG A 142 -15.36 -25.37 -12.16
C ARG A 142 -15.53 -24.92 -13.62
N SER A 143 -16.74 -24.60 -14.03
CA SER A 143 -17.06 -24.09 -15.37
C SER A 143 -16.99 -22.58 -15.48
N ASP A 144 -16.97 -21.86 -14.36
CA ASP A 144 -16.75 -20.41 -14.31
C ASP A 144 -15.27 -20.08 -14.47
N LEU A 145 -14.80 -20.18 -15.72
CA LEU A 145 -13.42 -19.93 -16.08
C LEU A 145 -13.13 -18.43 -16.24
N GLY A 146 -14.08 -17.54 -15.97
CA GLY A 146 -13.93 -16.10 -16.11
C GLY A 146 -14.17 -15.58 -17.52
N GLY A 147 -13.68 -14.36 -17.81
CA GLY A 147 -13.77 -13.71 -19.11
C GLY A 147 -12.85 -14.34 -20.16
N ARG A 148 -12.90 -13.90 -21.42
CA ARG A 148 -12.33 -14.64 -22.55
C ARG A 148 -10.89 -15.17 -22.31
N VAL A 149 -9.97 -14.24 -22.07
CA VAL A 149 -8.54 -14.54 -21.88
C VAL A 149 -8.29 -15.34 -20.60
N GLU A 150 -8.95 -14.94 -19.51
CA GLU A 150 -8.89 -15.59 -18.21
C GLU A 150 -9.33 -17.05 -18.29
N ALA A 151 -10.36 -17.32 -19.10
CA ALA A 151 -10.90 -18.64 -19.30
C ALA A 151 -9.98 -19.53 -20.13
N ALA A 152 -9.35 -19.01 -21.18
CA ALA A 152 -8.32 -19.73 -21.92
C ALA A 152 -7.13 -20.11 -21.01
N VAL A 153 -6.64 -19.16 -20.21
CA VAL A 153 -5.50 -19.37 -19.29
C VAL A 153 -5.86 -20.37 -18.20
N ARG A 154 -7.02 -20.21 -17.54
CA ARG A 154 -7.49 -21.13 -16.50
C ARG A 154 -7.71 -22.53 -17.06
N TYR A 155 -8.36 -22.65 -18.21
CA TYR A 155 -8.57 -23.94 -18.87
C TYR A 155 -7.25 -24.61 -19.26
N ALA A 156 -6.28 -23.84 -19.75
CA ALA A 156 -4.93 -24.31 -20.08
C ALA A 156 -4.16 -24.78 -18.83
N GLY A 157 -4.31 -24.06 -17.70
CA GLY A 157 -3.70 -24.38 -16.41
C GLY A 157 -4.32 -25.58 -15.68
N LEU A 158 -5.49 -26.07 -16.12
CA LEU A 158 -6.06 -27.30 -15.57
C LEU A 158 -5.14 -28.49 -15.87
N SER A 159 -4.87 -29.31 -14.84
CA SER A 159 -4.24 -30.62 -15.05
C SER A 159 -5.06 -31.46 -16.03
N GLY A 160 -4.43 -32.38 -16.77
CA GLY A 160 -5.14 -33.25 -17.72
C GLY A 160 -6.36 -33.95 -17.09
N SER A 161 -6.19 -34.46 -15.87
CA SER A 161 -7.30 -35.09 -15.11
C SER A 161 -8.43 -34.12 -14.74
N ALA A 162 -8.12 -32.85 -14.44
CA ALA A 162 -9.13 -31.85 -14.11
C ALA A 162 -9.92 -31.42 -15.36
N ARG A 163 -9.24 -31.34 -16.51
CA ARG A 163 -9.86 -31.05 -17.81
C ARG A 163 -10.79 -32.18 -18.24
N GLU A 164 -10.35 -33.43 -18.16
CA GLU A 164 -11.19 -34.61 -18.47
C GLU A 164 -12.45 -34.66 -17.60
N ARG A 165 -12.31 -34.40 -16.29
CA ARG A 165 -13.46 -34.32 -15.38
C ARG A 165 -14.43 -33.21 -15.75
N LEU A 166 -13.93 -32.00 -16.02
CA LEU A 166 -14.78 -30.88 -16.44
C LEU A 166 -15.57 -31.23 -17.71
N LEU A 167 -14.91 -31.77 -18.74
CA LEU A 167 -15.56 -32.14 -20.00
C LEU A 167 -16.60 -33.25 -19.81
N ALA A 168 -16.32 -34.26 -18.97
CA ALA A 168 -17.28 -35.32 -18.65
C ALA A 168 -18.54 -34.75 -17.96
N ASP A 169 -18.36 -33.85 -17.01
CA ASP A 169 -19.47 -33.23 -16.28
C ASP A 169 -20.30 -32.30 -17.17
N LEU A 170 -19.66 -31.55 -18.08
CA LEU A 170 -20.35 -30.73 -19.08
C LEU A 170 -21.23 -31.58 -20.02
N ARG A 171 -20.71 -32.73 -20.48
CA ARG A 171 -21.50 -33.68 -21.30
C ARG A 171 -22.68 -34.26 -20.53
N ALA A 172 -22.49 -34.62 -19.26
CA ALA A 172 -23.56 -35.11 -18.40
C ALA A 172 -24.64 -34.04 -18.16
N LEU A 173 -24.24 -32.78 -17.98
CA LEU A 173 -25.16 -31.65 -17.88
C LEU A 173 -25.94 -31.44 -19.18
N ALA A 174 -25.27 -31.44 -20.32
CA ALA A 174 -25.92 -31.28 -21.62
C ALA A 174 -26.92 -32.40 -21.90
N ALA A 175 -26.60 -33.65 -21.56
CA ALA A 175 -27.52 -34.78 -21.71
C ALA A 175 -28.82 -34.58 -20.90
N ARG A 176 -28.72 -34.02 -19.68
CA ARG A 176 -29.89 -33.64 -18.89
C ARG A 176 -30.69 -32.53 -19.57
N GLY A 177 -30.03 -31.52 -20.10
CA GLY A 177 -30.65 -30.43 -20.85
C GLY A 177 -31.43 -30.91 -22.08
N LEU A 178 -30.84 -31.81 -22.87
CA LEU A 178 -31.47 -32.40 -24.04
C LEU A 178 -32.70 -33.27 -23.70
N ALA A 179 -32.75 -33.82 -22.50
CA ALA A 179 -33.88 -34.64 -22.04
C ALA A 179 -35.08 -33.84 -21.52
N MET A 180 -34.97 -32.50 -21.42
CA MET A 180 -36.02 -31.66 -20.81
C MET A 180 -37.24 -31.44 -21.70
N GLY A 181 -37.09 -31.53 -23.03
CA GLY A 181 -38.13 -31.12 -23.98
C GLY A 181 -38.41 -29.61 -23.98
N ASP A 182 -37.51 -28.79 -23.43
CA ASP A 182 -37.54 -27.32 -23.54
C ASP A 182 -36.59 -26.90 -24.67
N PRO A 183 -37.08 -26.31 -25.77
CA PRO A 183 -36.25 -25.90 -26.90
C PRO A 183 -35.11 -24.94 -26.54
N VAL A 184 -35.26 -24.13 -25.47
CA VAL A 184 -34.19 -23.23 -25.01
C VAL A 184 -33.14 -24.02 -24.21
N ALA A 185 -33.56 -24.93 -23.33
CA ALA A 185 -32.64 -25.82 -22.61
C ALA A 185 -31.87 -26.73 -23.56
N GLU A 186 -32.52 -27.26 -24.61
CA GLU A 186 -31.88 -28.05 -25.66
C GLU A 186 -30.81 -27.25 -26.41
N ARG A 187 -31.08 -25.97 -26.69
CA ARG A 187 -30.11 -25.09 -27.36
C ARG A 187 -28.94 -24.69 -26.47
N LEU A 188 -29.20 -24.43 -25.20
CA LEU A 188 -28.16 -24.23 -24.18
C LEU A 188 -27.29 -25.49 -24.02
N ALA A 189 -27.91 -26.68 -24.03
CA ALA A 189 -27.19 -27.95 -23.99
C ALA A 189 -26.33 -28.17 -25.24
N ALA A 190 -26.85 -27.87 -26.43
CA ALA A 190 -26.06 -27.90 -27.66
C ALA A 190 -24.87 -26.92 -27.60
N SER A 191 -25.06 -25.75 -26.99
CA SER A 191 -23.99 -24.76 -26.79
C SER A 191 -22.89 -25.28 -25.84
N VAL A 192 -23.28 -25.97 -24.75
CA VAL A 192 -22.33 -26.65 -23.84
C VAL A 192 -21.58 -27.78 -24.55
N LEU A 193 -22.25 -28.56 -25.41
CA LEU A 193 -21.60 -29.62 -26.19
C LEU A 193 -20.64 -29.05 -27.23
N ALA A 194 -21.00 -27.95 -27.89
CA ALA A 194 -20.11 -27.29 -28.84
C ALA A 194 -18.76 -26.92 -28.20
N PHE A 195 -18.78 -26.46 -26.94
CA PHE A 195 -17.57 -26.25 -26.15
C PHE A 195 -16.86 -27.56 -25.78
N ALA A 196 -17.60 -28.57 -25.30
CA ALA A 196 -17.01 -29.79 -24.76
C ALA A 196 -16.43 -30.75 -25.81
N ASP A 197 -17.03 -30.78 -27.00
CA ASP A 197 -16.71 -31.72 -28.09
C ASP A 197 -15.93 -31.05 -29.24
N GLY A 198 -15.72 -29.74 -29.17
CA GLY A 198 -15.01 -28.99 -30.22
C GLY A 198 -15.77 -28.98 -31.53
N GLN A 199 -17.09 -28.75 -31.48
CA GLN A 199 -17.90 -28.62 -32.69
C GLN A 199 -17.44 -27.41 -33.52
N ASP A 200 -17.56 -27.54 -34.84
CA ASP A 200 -17.43 -26.42 -35.79
C ASP A 200 -18.29 -25.22 -35.34
N ARG A 201 -17.62 -24.12 -35.00
CA ARG A 201 -18.21 -22.90 -34.41
C ARG A 201 -19.26 -22.28 -35.33
N ASP A 202 -18.93 -22.11 -36.61
CA ASP A 202 -19.82 -21.52 -37.62
C ASP A 202 -21.03 -22.41 -37.90
N ARG A 203 -20.86 -23.73 -37.80
CA ARG A 203 -21.99 -24.67 -37.86
C ARG A 203 -22.95 -24.50 -36.69
N PHE A 204 -22.44 -24.38 -35.48
CA PHE A 204 -23.28 -24.09 -34.31
C PHE A 204 -24.00 -22.74 -34.46
N MET A 205 -23.31 -21.70 -34.95
CA MET A 205 -23.90 -20.40 -35.22
C MET A 205 -25.03 -20.50 -36.27
N ALA A 206 -24.81 -21.22 -37.37
CA ALA A 206 -25.81 -21.41 -38.42
C ALA A 206 -27.04 -22.16 -37.92
N ASP A 207 -26.85 -23.22 -37.14
CA ASP A 207 -27.95 -23.98 -36.54
C ASP A 207 -28.72 -23.12 -35.52
N THR A 208 -28.05 -22.24 -34.81
CA THR A 208 -28.70 -21.31 -33.88
C THR A 208 -29.48 -20.22 -34.61
N VAL A 209 -28.97 -19.68 -35.72
CA VAL A 209 -29.73 -18.75 -36.57
C VAL A 209 -30.97 -19.44 -37.16
N ARG A 210 -30.86 -20.69 -37.62
CA ARG A 210 -32.03 -21.46 -38.09
C ARG A 210 -33.06 -21.67 -36.98
N TRP A 211 -32.61 -21.96 -35.76
CA TRP A 211 -33.49 -22.05 -34.59
C TRP A 211 -34.20 -20.73 -34.29
N VAL A 212 -33.53 -19.58 -34.49
CA VAL A 212 -34.17 -18.25 -34.38
C VAL A 212 -35.20 -18.05 -35.49
N LEU A 213 -34.92 -18.48 -36.73
CA LEU A 213 -35.84 -18.35 -37.86
C LEU A 213 -37.11 -19.20 -37.77
N GLU A 214 -37.15 -20.21 -36.91
CA GLU A 214 -38.41 -20.90 -36.57
C GLU A 214 -39.35 -20.04 -35.71
N ARG A 215 -38.83 -18.98 -35.10
CA ARG A 215 -39.51 -18.14 -34.10
C ARG A 215 -39.68 -16.71 -34.56
N GLU A 216 -38.83 -16.25 -35.46
CA GLU A 216 -38.74 -14.87 -35.92
C GLU A 216 -38.95 -14.78 -37.43
N GLU A 217 -39.71 -13.78 -37.87
CA GLU A 217 -40.11 -13.64 -39.27
C GLU A 217 -38.94 -13.09 -40.10
N ARG A 218 -38.25 -12.06 -39.59
CA ARG A 218 -37.13 -11.37 -40.26
C ARG A 218 -36.01 -11.05 -39.27
N VAL A 219 -34.78 -11.42 -39.62
CA VAL A 219 -33.64 -11.47 -38.68
C VAL A 219 -32.45 -10.69 -39.21
N LEU A 220 -31.91 -9.76 -38.41
CA LEU A 220 -30.62 -9.12 -38.65
C LEU A 220 -29.55 -9.91 -37.88
N VAL A 221 -28.62 -10.51 -38.61
CA VAL A 221 -27.43 -11.16 -38.04
C VAL A 221 -26.27 -10.18 -38.08
N SER A 222 -25.55 -10.03 -36.98
CA SER A 222 -24.42 -9.11 -36.83
C SER A 222 -23.21 -9.88 -36.32
N ALA A 223 -22.19 -10.06 -37.17
CA ALA A 223 -20.97 -10.80 -36.85
C ALA A 223 -19.77 -10.29 -37.67
N HIS A 224 -18.59 -10.84 -37.43
CA HIS A 224 -17.40 -10.60 -38.25
C HIS A 224 -17.59 -11.05 -39.72
N ASP A 225 -16.99 -10.32 -40.67
CA ASP A 225 -17.03 -10.64 -42.11
C ASP A 225 -16.59 -12.09 -42.38
N GLY A 226 -15.60 -12.55 -41.61
CA GLY A 226 -15.09 -13.93 -41.65
C GLY A 226 -16.17 -15.00 -41.48
N HIS A 227 -17.20 -14.74 -40.66
CA HIS A 227 -18.34 -15.63 -40.44
C HIS A 227 -19.44 -15.41 -41.48
N VAL A 228 -19.69 -14.16 -41.87
CA VAL A 228 -20.85 -13.76 -42.69
C VAL A 228 -20.66 -14.10 -44.16
N GLN A 229 -19.45 -14.21 -44.67
CA GLN A 229 -19.19 -14.45 -46.09
C GLN A 229 -19.71 -15.81 -46.59
N ARG A 230 -19.97 -15.90 -47.91
CA ARG A 230 -20.45 -17.12 -48.59
C ARG A 230 -19.37 -18.19 -48.74
N THR A 231 -18.13 -17.77 -48.93
CA THR A 231 -16.99 -18.66 -49.21
C THR A 231 -16.37 -19.21 -47.93
N PRO A 232 -15.80 -20.42 -47.97
CA PRO A 232 -15.03 -20.95 -46.84
C PRO A 232 -13.92 -19.98 -46.40
N TYR A 233 -13.75 -19.82 -45.09
CA TYR A 233 -12.68 -19.03 -44.48
C TYR A 233 -11.63 -19.98 -43.90
N ASP A 234 -10.37 -19.84 -44.30
CA ASP A 234 -9.27 -20.76 -43.93
C ASP A 234 -9.61 -22.26 -44.15
N GLY A 235 -10.40 -22.54 -45.19
CA GLY A 235 -10.81 -23.91 -45.55
C GLY A 235 -11.95 -24.49 -44.70
N LEU A 236 -12.50 -23.73 -43.75
CA LEU A 236 -13.66 -24.11 -42.95
C LEU A 236 -14.95 -23.47 -43.49
N PRO A 237 -16.11 -24.14 -43.36
CA PRO A 237 -17.39 -23.56 -43.75
C PRO A 237 -17.71 -22.36 -42.86
N THR A 238 -18.34 -21.34 -43.44
CA THR A 238 -18.75 -20.13 -42.74
C THR A 238 -20.25 -20.14 -42.45
N LEU A 239 -20.68 -19.38 -41.46
CA LEU A 239 -22.10 -19.15 -41.16
C LEU A 239 -22.85 -18.71 -42.43
N GLY A 240 -22.30 -17.75 -43.17
CA GLY A 240 -22.88 -17.24 -44.41
C GLY A 240 -23.07 -18.30 -45.48
N GLY A 241 -22.04 -19.10 -45.76
CA GLY A 241 -22.12 -20.22 -46.70
C GLY A 241 -23.16 -21.26 -46.30
N LEU A 242 -23.18 -21.65 -45.02
CA LEU A 242 -24.14 -22.63 -44.48
C LEU A 242 -25.59 -22.13 -44.52
N LEU A 243 -25.82 -20.83 -44.32
CA LEU A 243 -27.15 -20.23 -44.44
C LEU A 243 -27.56 -20.06 -45.90
N ALA A 244 -26.64 -19.73 -46.80
CA ALA A 244 -26.93 -19.55 -48.23
C ALA A 244 -27.50 -20.84 -48.85
N ASP A 245 -26.92 -22.00 -48.49
CA ASP A 245 -27.42 -23.32 -48.90
C ASP A 245 -28.86 -23.59 -48.46
N ALA A 246 -29.28 -23.03 -47.34
CA ALA A 246 -30.60 -23.27 -46.74
C ALA A 246 -31.66 -22.23 -47.13
N LEU A 247 -31.26 -20.98 -47.34
CA LEU A 247 -32.16 -19.83 -47.49
C LEU A 247 -32.21 -19.27 -48.93
N GLY A 248 -31.19 -19.51 -49.75
CA GLY A 248 -31.15 -19.00 -51.13
C GLY A 248 -31.37 -17.49 -51.18
N SER A 249 -32.37 -17.05 -51.95
CA SER A 249 -32.71 -15.63 -52.14
C SER A 249 -33.27 -14.94 -50.90
N ASP A 250 -33.62 -15.67 -49.85
CA ASP A 250 -34.11 -15.10 -48.60
C ASP A 250 -32.98 -14.54 -47.72
N LEU A 251 -31.71 -14.78 -48.09
CA LEU A 251 -30.52 -14.31 -47.39
C LEU A 251 -29.80 -13.21 -48.19
N LEU A 252 -29.49 -12.11 -47.51
CA LEU A 252 -28.59 -11.07 -48.00
C LEU A 252 -27.32 -11.05 -47.16
N LEU A 253 -26.17 -11.36 -47.77
CA LEU A 253 -24.86 -11.27 -47.13
C LEU A 253 -24.22 -9.92 -47.42
N VAL A 254 -23.95 -9.15 -46.36
CA VAL A 254 -23.40 -7.80 -46.46
C VAL A 254 -22.04 -7.76 -45.79
N GLY A 255 -20.97 -7.52 -46.55
CA GLY A 255 -19.62 -7.31 -46.04
C GLY A 255 -19.33 -5.83 -45.85
N THR A 256 -18.38 -5.51 -44.96
CA THR A 256 -17.93 -4.12 -44.77
C THR A 256 -16.44 -4.00 -45.04
N THR A 257 -15.99 -2.88 -45.58
CA THR A 257 -14.55 -2.61 -45.74
C THR A 257 -14.27 -1.13 -45.48
N PHE A 258 -13.00 -0.74 -45.43
CA PHE A 258 -12.59 0.63 -45.19
C PHE A 258 -11.25 0.92 -45.90
N ALA A 259 -11.07 2.14 -46.39
CA ALA A 259 -9.89 2.58 -47.13
C ALA A 259 -8.64 2.76 -46.25
N SER A 260 -8.81 3.17 -45.00
CA SER A 260 -7.72 3.28 -44.02
C SER A 260 -8.26 3.24 -42.60
N GLY A 261 -7.56 2.54 -41.72
CA GLY A 261 -7.97 2.40 -40.33
C GLY A 261 -7.08 1.40 -39.60
N PRO A 262 -7.40 1.11 -38.33
CA PRO A 262 -6.57 0.24 -37.52
C PRO A 262 -6.95 -1.24 -37.72
N ALA A 263 -6.01 -2.07 -38.19
CA ALA A 263 -6.20 -3.51 -38.35
C ALA A 263 -5.68 -4.29 -37.13
N VAL A 264 -6.33 -5.42 -36.82
CA VAL A 264 -5.86 -6.39 -35.81
C VAL A 264 -5.37 -7.62 -36.55
N ARG A 265 -4.09 -7.93 -36.44
CA ARG A 265 -3.53 -9.15 -37.00
C ARG A 265 -3.37 -10.19 -35.89
N ILE A 266 -4.04 -11.32 -36.05
CA ILE A 266 -3.92 -12.49 -35.17
C ILE A 266 -3.05 -13.51 -35.92
N THR A 267 -1.98 -13.96 -35.28
CA THR A 267 -1.06 -14.97 -35.84
C THR A 267 -0.87 -16.10 -34.85
N ASP A 268 -0.89 -17.34 -35.31
CA ASP A 268 -0.58 -18.48 -34.45
C ASP A 268 0.89 -18.44 -34.02
N ARG A 269 1.13 -18.51 -32.71
CA ARG A 269 2.47 -18.65 -32.12
C ARG A 269 2.89 -20.12 -32.03
N SER A 270 1.93 -21.04 -31.93
CA SER A 270 2.19 -22.47 -31.87
C SER A 270 0.96 -23.31 -32.20
N ASP A 271 1.13 -24.63 -32.30
CA ASP A 271 0.03 -25.62 -32.49
C ASP A 271 -0.90 -25.76 -31.28
N ARG A 272 -0.70 -24.95 -30.22
CA ARG A 272 -1.59 -24.91 -29.06
C ARG A 272 -2.86 -24.14 -29.42
N PRO A 273 -4.05 -24.66 -29.07
CA PRO A 273 -5.27 -23.90 -29.27
C PRO A 273 -5.19 -22.53 -28.57
N PHE A 274 -5.43 -21.46 -29.32
CA PHE A 274 -5.54 -20.08 -28.83
C PHE A 274 -4.22 -19.43 -28.36
N ASP A 275 -3.06 -19.94 -28.79
CA ASP A 275 -1.75 -19.30 -28.58
C ASP A 275 -1.45 -18.34 -29.73
N TRP A 276 -1.89 -17.08 -29.59
CA TRP A 276 -1.83 -16.08 -30.64
C TRP A 276 -0.89 -14.91 -30.32
N ALA A 277 -0.19 -14.41 -31.34
CA ALA A 277 0.38 -13.08 -31.38
C ALA A 277 -0.66 -12.12 -31.95
N VAL A 278 -1.00 -11.09 -31.18
CA VAL A 278 -1.87 -10.00 -31.61
C VAL A 278 -0.99 -8.78 -31.90
N ALA A 279 -0.99 -8.32 -33.15
CA ALA A 279 -0.26 -7.13 -33.57
C ALA A 279 -1.22 -6.05 -34.09
N LEU A 280 -0.83 -4.79 -33.87
CA LEU A 280 -1.50 -3.61 -34.42
C LEU A 280 -0.78 -3.16 -35.68
N GLU A 281 -1.53 -2.94 -36.75
CA GLU A 281 -1.02 -2.30 -37.96
C GLU A 281 -1.90 -1.06 -38.22
N GLU A 282 -1.33 0.14 -38.02
CA GLU A 282 -1.98 1.41 -38.39
C GLU A 282 -1.66 1.75 -39.85
N GLY A 283 -2.65 2.30 -40.57
CA GLY A 283 -2.46 2.80 -41.94
C GLY A 283 -2.60 1.75 -43.04
N VAL A 284 -3.16 0.57 -42.75
CA VAL A 284 -3.46 -0.46 -43.74
C VAL A 284 -4.94 -0.35 -44.14
N PRO A 285 -5.29 -0.47 -45.43
CA PRO A 285 -6.68 -0.66 -45.86
C PRO A 285 -7.30 -1.85 -45.14
N GLY A 286 -8.61 -1.81 -44.92
CA GLY A 286 -9.38 -2.95 -44.42
C GLY A 286 -9.21 -4.19 -45.30
N PRO A 287 -9.67 -5.36 -44.84
CA PRO A 287 -9.55 -6.60 -45.62
C PRO A 287 -10.13 -6.38 -47.02
N VAL A 288 -9.35 -6.78 -48.04
CA VAL A 288 -9.84 -6.85 -49.42
C VAL A 288 -10.81 -8.02 -49.45
N LEU A 289 -12.10 -7.70 -49.52
CA LEU A 289 -13.14 -8.70 -49.63
C LEU A 289 -13.22 -9.17 -51.08
N ASP A 290 -13.46 -10.47 -51.26
CA ASP A 290 -13.79 -11.02 -52.58
C ASP A 290 -15.25 -10.62 -52.92
N ASP A 291 -15.45 -9.96 -54.05
CA ASP A 291 -16.77 -9.50 -54.48
C ASP A 291 -17.76 -10.66 -54.67
N ASP A 292 -17.27 -11.89 -54.89
CA ASP A 292 -18.11 -13.09 -55.02
C ASP A 292 -18.54 -13.67 -53.65
N ALA A 293 -17.95 -13.20 -52.55
CA ALA A 293 -18.21 -13.70 -51.20
C ALA A 293 -19.39 -13.02 -50.49
N PHE A 294 -19.84 -11.86 -50.97
CA PHE A 294 -20.95 -11.08 -50.41
C PHE A 294 -21.91 -10.60 -51.49
N ASP A 295 -23.19 -10.44 -51.16
CA ASP A 295 -24.19 -9.87 -52.08
C ASP A 295 -24.08 -8.34 -52.15
N LEU A 296 -23.53 -7.72 -51.10
CA LEU A 296 -23.28 -6.28 -51.02
C LEU A 296 -22.04 -5.99 -50.17
N VAL A 297 -21.10 -5.20 -50.69
CA VAL A 297 -19.97 -4.67 -49.92
C VAL A 297 -20.15 -3.17 -49.66
N LEU A 298 -20.04 -2.78 -48.40
CA LEU A 298 -20.15 -1.40 -47.91
C LEU A 298 -18.76 -0.87 -47.51
N ASP A 299 -18.23 0.09 -48.27
CA ASP A 299 -16.98 0.78 -47.94
C ASP A 299 -17.27 2.01 -47.06
N LEU A 300 -16.68 2.03 -45.87
CA LEU A 300 -16.83 3.08 -44.87
C LEU A 300 -15.83 4.23 -45.03
N GLY A 301 -14.85 4.12 -45.93
CA GLY A 301 -13.79 5.12 -46.08
C GLY A 301 -12.79 5.06 -44.93
N GLU A 302 -12.65 6.13 -44.16
CA GLU A 302 -11.74 6.17 -43.00
C GLU A 302 -12.51 5.82 -41.72
N VAL A 303 -11.95 4.95 -40.87
CA VAL A 303 -12.61 4.48 -39.64
C VAL A 303 -11.72 4.64 -38.40
N HIS A 304 -12.34 4.82 -37.24
CA HIS A 304 -11.69 5.09 -35.96
C HIS A 304 -12.06 4.07 -34.87
N ARG A 305 -11.12 3.79 -33.96
CA ARG A 305 -11.34 2.90 -32.81
C ARG A 305 -12.15 3.56 -31.70
N VAL A 306 -12.85 2.72 -30.93
CA VAL A 306 -13.47 3.14 -29.66
C VAL A 306 -12.38 3.54 -28.64
N PRO A 307 -12.39 4.77 -28.08
CA PRO A 307 -11.35 5.24 -27.15
C PRO A 307 -11.13 4.33 -25.93
N GLY A 308 -9.88 3.93 -25.69
CA GLY A 308 -9.43 3.18 -24.50
C GLY A 308 -9.84 1.72 -24.42
N ALA A 309 -10.58 1.18 -25.40
CA ALA A 309 -10.96 -0.24 -25.42
C ALA A 309 -9.75 -1.17 -25.60
N PHE A 310 -8.76 -0.76 -26.40
CA PHE A 310 -7.56 -1.55 -26.65
C PHE A 310 -6.48 -1.37 -25.58
N GLU A 311 -6.28 -0.19 -25.00
CA GLU A 311 -5.37 -0.01 -23.85
C GLU A 311 -5.89 -0.78 -22.64
N ARG A 312 -7.21 -0.87 -22.44
CA ARG A 312 -7.80 -1.75 -21.42
C ARG A 312 -7.65 -3.22 -21.78
N LEU A 313 -7.93 -3.64 -23.01
CA LEU A 313 -7.73 -5.02 -23.43
C LEU A 313 -6.25 -5.42 -23.35
N ARG A 314 -5.32 -4.56 -23.77
CA ARG A 314 -3.87 -4.68 -23.62
C ARG A 314 -3.49 -4.72 -22.14
N ARG A 315 -4.07 -3.90 -21.26
CA ARG A 315 -3.83 -3.93 -19.80
C ARG A 315 -4.43 -5.19 -19.15
N GLU A 316 -5.59 -5.67 -19.55
CA GLU A 316 -6.19 -6.93 -19.09
C GLU A 316 -5.44 -8.16 -19.64
N LEU A 317 -4.85 -8.03 -20.84
CA LEU A 317 -3.99 -9.03 -21.48
C LEU A 317 -2.55 -9.01 -20.98
N ALA A 318 -2.06 -7.88 -20.45
CA ALA A 318 -0.65 -7.66 -20.08
C ALA A 318 -0.40 -7.42 -18.59
N ALA A 319 -1.38 -6.96 -17.81
CA ALA A 319 -1.19 -6.66 -16.40
C ALA A 319 -1.59 -7.88 -15.53
N PRO A 320 -0.67 -8.40 -14.70
CA PRO A 320 -0.90 -9.57 -13.86
C PRO A 320 -1.80 -9.29 -12.64
N TYR A 321 -2.48 -8.14 -12.57
CA TYR A 321 -3.13 -7.71 -11.32
C TYR A 321 -4.48 -8.40 -11.09
N PRO A 322 -4.82 -8.71 -9.82
CA PRO A 322 -6.14 -9.20 -9.47
C PRO A 322 -7.24 -8.20 -9.88
N PRO A 323 -8.36 -8.68 -10.48
CA PRO A 323 -9.51 -7.82 -10.76
C PRO A 323 -9.98 -7.09 -9.49
N THR A 324 -10.19 -5.79 -9.62
CA THR A 324 -10.55 -4.92 -8.49
C THR A 324 -11.80 -4.12 -8.83
N ARG A 325 -12.94 -4.49 -8.25
CA ARG A 325 -14.21 -3.81 -8.49
C ARG A 325 -14.22 -2.41 -7.87
N THR A 326 -15.06 -1.53 -8.42
CA THR A 326 -15.37 -0.22 -7.86
C THR A 326 -16.77 -0.20 -7.22
N VAL A 327 -16.99 0.71 -6.27
CA VAL A 327 -18.29 0.99 -5.67
C VAL A 327 -18.64 2.47 -5.82
N GLU A 328 -19.93 2.82 -5.85
CA GLU A 328 -20.39 4.22 -5.91
C GLU A 328 -20.47 4.83 -4.49
N VAL A 329 -19.31 5.03 -3.85
CA VAL A 329 -19.21 5.69 -2.54
C VAL A 329 -18.59 7.07 -2.68
N VAL A 330 -19.13 8.04 -1.93
CA VAL A 330 -18.59 9.39 -1.81
C VAL A 330 -18.30 9.67 -0.33
N ALA A 331 -17.04 9.95 0.00
CA ALA A 331 -16.64 10.45 1.31
C ALA A 331 -17.04 11.92 1.43
N THR A 332 -17.51 12.35 2.60
CA THR A 332 -17.79 13.77 2.88
C THR A 332 -17.18 14.16 4.21
N GLN A 333 -16.35 15.20 4.21
CA GLN A 333 -15.71 15.76 5.41
C GLN A 333 -15.78 17.29 5.36
N ALA A 334 -16.24 17.93 6.44
CA ALA A 334 -16.45 19.38 6.51
C ALA A 334 -17.21 19.94 5.27
N GLY A 335 -18.19 19.19 4.75
CA GLY A 335 -18.95 19.58 3.54
C GLY A 335 -18.19 19.49 2.21
N VAL A 336 -16.95 18.96 2.21
CA VAL A 336 -16.18 18.64 1.01
C VAL A 336 -16.39 17.17 0.66
N SER A 337 -16.84 16.90 -0.57
CA SER A 337 -17.13 15.54 -1.04
C SER A 337 -16.09 15.03 -2.02
N VAL A 338 -15.65 13.79 -1.85
CA VAL A 338 -14.62 13.12 -2.66
C VAL A 338 -15.07 11.70 -3.01
N PRO A 339 -15.02 11.27 -4.29
CA PRO A 339 -15.30 9.89 -4.67
C PRO A 339 -14.33 8.91 -4.00
N ASP A 340 -14.86 7.80 -3.50
CA ASP A 340 -14.08 6.74 -2.88
C ASP A 340 -14.40 5.36 -3.47
N PRO A 341 -14.03 5.11 -4.74
CA PRO A 341 -14.45 3.94 -5.49
C PRO A 341 -13.92 2.62 -4.92
N TYR A 342 -12.87 2.65 -4.10
CA TYR A 342 -12.26 1.48 -3.48
C TYR A 342 -12.57 1.36 -1.98
N ARG A 343 -13.62 2.03 -1.49
CA ARG A 343 -14.06 1.97 -0.08
C ARG A 343 -14.17 0.54 0.47
N TRP A 344 -14.55 -0.43 -0.35
CA TRP A 344 -14.72 -1.82 0.09
C TRP A 344 -13.41 -2.47 0.58
N LEU A 345 -12.24 -1.98 0.15
CA LEU A 345 -10.92 -2.46 0.60
C LEU A 345 -10.55 -2.01 2.04
N GLU A 346 -11.39 -1.19 2.68
CA GLU A 346 -11.26 -0.85 4.11
C GLU A 346 -11.79 -1.95 5.04
N ALA A 347 -12.55 -2.90 4.52
CA ALA A 347 -13.04 -4.02 5.29
C ALA A 347 -11.95 -5.07 5.54
N GLU A 348 -12.14 -5.90 6.57
CA GLU A 348 -11.32 -7.09 6.88
C GLU A 348 -12.19 -8.34 6.72
N ASP A 349 -12.68 -8.57 5.49
CA ASP A 349 -13.50 -9.73 5.12
C ASP A 349 -12.76 -10.67 4.15
N ASP A 350 -13.35 -11.85 3.91
CA ASP A 350 -12.73 -12.88 3.07
C ASP A 350 -12.43 -12.40 1.63
N GLU A 351 -13.25 -11.49 1.08
CA GLU A 351 -13.04 -10.94 -0.27
C GLU A 351 -11.77 -10.08 -0.29
N VAL A 352 -11.64 -9.17 0.69
CA VAL A 352 -10.47 -8.29 0.82
C VAL A 352 -9.20 -9.10 1.10
N HIS A 353 -9.24 -10.05 2.02
CA HIS A 353 -8.08 -10.89 2.31
C HIS A 353 -7.67 -11.77 1.12
N ALA A 354 -8.63 -12.29 0.35
CA ALA A 354 -8.33 -13.04 -0.88
C ALA A 354 -7.76 -12.14 -1.99
N TRP A 355 -8.22 -10.90 -2.11
CA TRP A 355 -7.63 -9.90 -3.00
C TRP A 355 -6.19 -9.56 -2.58
N GLN A 356 -5.97 -9.32 -1.29
CA GLN A 356 -4.65 -9.00 -0.72
C GLN A 356 -3.63 -10.11 -0.97
N ARG A 357 -3.98 -11.37 -0.70
CA ARG A 357 -3.08 -12.51 -0.95
C ARG A 357 -2.68 -12.63 -2.42
N ARG A 358 -3.64 -12.42 -3.34
CA ARG A 358 -3.33 -12.44 -4.78
C ARG A 358 -2.44 -11.27 -5.21
N GLN A 359 -2.59 -10.09 -4.62
CA GLN A 359 -1.66 -8.98 -4.86
C GLN A 359 -0.25 -9.32 -4.38
N ALA A 360 -0.13 -9.93 -3.20
CA ALA A 360 1.16 -10.39 -2.66
C ALA A 360 1.81 -11.45 -3.56
N GLU A 361 1.06 -12.45 -4.04
CA GLU A 361 1.55 -13.45 -4.99
C GLU A 361 2.11 -12.82 -6.28
N VAL A 362 1.42 -11.81 -6.82
CA VAL A 362 1.87 -11.05 -7.99
C VAL A 362 3.14 -10.26 -7.67
N ALA A 363 3.20 -9.59 -6.50
CA ALA A 363 4.37 -8.85 -6.06
C ALA A 363 5.60 -9.77 -5.92
N THR A 364 5.50 -10.82 -5.10
CA THR A 364 6.59 -11.78 -4.87
C THR A 364 7.01 -12.47 -6.19
N GLY A 365 6.05 -12.84 -7.03
CA GLY A 365 6.32 -13.47 -8.33
C GLY A 365 7.04 -12.54 -9.31
N SER A 366 6.62 -11.27 -9.38
CA SER A 366 7.23 -10.24 -10.22
C SER A 366 8.62 -9.84 -9.75
N ILE A 367 8.80 -9.71 -8.45
CA ILE A 367 10.06 -9.27 -7.82
C ILE A 367 11.07 -10.40 -7.89
N LEU A 368 10.76 -11.56 -7.32
CA LEU A 368 11.72 -12.66 -7.16
C LEU A 368 11.76 -13.61 -8.36
N GLY A 369 11.01 -13.32 -9.42
CA GLY A 369 11.01 -14.09 -10.66
C GLY A 369 12.35 -13.97 -11.38
N GLY A 370 13.06 -15.09 -11.55
CA GLY A 370 14.35 -15.12 -12.23
C GLY A 370 15.55 -14.62 -11.40
N GLN A 371 15.34 -14.29 -10.13
CA GLN A 371 16.41 -13.92 -9.19
C GLN A 371 16.83 -15.09 -8.30
N ASP A 372 18.08 -15.10 -7.82
CA ASP A 372 18.52 -16.02 -6.77
C ASP A 372 18.04 -15.53 -5.39
N ARG A 373 16.95 -16.12 -4.93
CA ARG A 373 16.34 -15.81 -3.62
C ARG A 373 17.26 -16.15 -2.45
N ALA A 374 18.07 -17.19 -2.56
CA ALA A 374 18.97 -17.60 -1.50
C ALA A 374 20.12 -16.60 -1.37
N ALA A 375 20.66 -16.11 -2.49
CA ALA A 375 21.67 -15.07 -2.51
C ALA A 375 21.15 -13.74 -1.92
N LEU A 376 19.97 -13.29 -2.33
CA LEU A 376 19.34 -12.08 -1.77
C LEU A 376 19.14 -12.20 -0.25
N ARG A 377 18.63 -13.34 0.22
CA ARG A 377 18.41 -13.60 1.65
C ARG A 377 19.73 -13.63 2.41
N ALA A 378 20.75 -14.32 1.90
CA ALA A 378 22.07 -14.36 2.52
C ALA A 378 22.67 -12.96 2.67
N LEU A 379 22.53 -12.12 1.64
CA LEU A 379 23.01 -10.73 1.68
C LEU A 379 22.25 -9.90 2.73
N VAL A 380 20.92 -10.01 2.79
CA VAL A 380 20.12 -9.34 3.84
C VAL A 380 20.54 -9.79 5.24
N GLU A 381 20.68 -11.10 5.47
CA GLU A 381 21.05 -11.66 6.77
C GLU A 381 22.48 -11.28 7.19
N GLU A 382 23.42 -11.19 6.24
CA GLU A 382 24.79 -10.72 6.49
C GLU A 382 24.81 -9.30 7.04
N TYR A 383 24.05 -8.39 6.42
CA TYR A 383 24.06 -6.97 6.80
C TYR A 383 23.11 -6.63 7.96
N ASP A 384 22.13 -7.48 8.31
CA ASP A 384 21.33 -7.36 9.54
C ASP A 384 22.09 -7.85 10.81
N ALA A 385 23.18 -8.60 10.64
CA ALA A 385 23.96 -9.13 11.75
C ALA A 385 24.44 -8.03 12.72
N GLY A 386 23.95 -8.08 13.97
CA GLY A 386 24.32 -7.09 15.00
C GLY A 386 23.76 -5.69 14.77
N ALA A 387 22.82 -5.50 13.83
CA ALA A 387 22.26 -4.18 13.50
C ALA A 387 21.30 -3.62 14.59
N ARG A 388 20.92 -4.41 15.60
CA ARG A 388 19.89 -4.03 16.58
C ARG A 388 20.30 -4.40 18.03
N PRO A 389 21.41 -3.85 18.57
CA PRO A 389 21.79 -4.12 19.94
C PRO A 389 20.77 -3.49 20.89
N VAL A 390 20.34 -4.26 21.89
CA VAL A 390 19.46 -3.75 22.94
C VAL A 390 20.32 -3.24 24.10
N LEU A 391 20.06 -2.00 24.52
CA LEU A 391 20.68 -1.41 25.71
C LEU A 391 20.08 -2.04 26.98
N PRO A 392 20.91 -2.60 27.89
CA PRO A 392 20.42 -3.19 29.13
C PRO A 392 19.90 -2.11 30.08
N ARG A 393 18.94 -2.49 30.94
CA ARG A 393 18.42 -1.63 32.02
C ARG A 393 19.11 -1.97 33.34
N HIS A 394 19.48 -0.96 34.11
CA HIS A 394 20.12 -1.13 35.41
C HIS A 394 19.11 -0.92 36.55
N ALA A 395 19.14 -1.80 37.54
CA ALA A 395 18.45 -1.62 38.81
C ALA A 395 19.11 -2.43 39.92
N ALA A 396 19.27 -1.83 41.12
CA ALA A 396 19.84 -2.48 42.29
C ALA A 396 21.14 -3.27 42.04
N GLY A 397 22.06 -2.71 41.25
CA GLY A 397 23.36 -3.33 40.94
C GLY A 397 23.30 -4.48 39.93
N ARG A 398 22.15 -4.70 39.29
CA ARG A 398 21.94 -5.75 38.29
C ARG A 398 21.49 -5.16 36.96
N TRP A 399 21.74 -5.91 35.89
CA TRP A 399 21.46 -5.54 34.51
C TRP A 399 20.44 -6.50 33.89
N PHE A 400 19.43 -5.92 33.26
CA PHE A 400 18.31 -6.62 32.64
C PHE A 400 18.35 -6.40 31.14
N ARG A 401 18.35 -7.47 30.34
CA ARG A 401 18.34 -7.37 28.87
C ARG A 401 17.60 -8.52 28.20
N PRO A 402 17.03 -8.30 27.01
CA PRO A 402 16.55 -9.40 26.20
C PRO A 402 17.72 -10.19 25.59
N VAL A 403 17.53 -11.50 25.46
CA VAL A 403 18.39 -12.45 24.74
C VAL A 403 17.48 -13.46 24.05
N GLY A 404 17.36 -13.34 22.73
CA GLY A 404 16.36 -14.09 21.96
C GLY A 404 14.95 -13.81 22.51
N SER A 405 14.20 -14.87 22.81
CA SER A 405 12.87 -14.78 23.44
C SER A 405 12.90 -14.68 24.97
N SER A 406 14.08 -14.56 25.60
CA SER A 406 14.19 -14.47 27.06
C SER A 406 14.58 -13.07 27.52
N VAL A 407 14.25 -12.72 28.76
CA VAL A 407 14.91 -11.62 29.48
C VAL A 407 15.84 -12.22 30.51
N VAL A 408 17.11 -11.78 30.51
CA VAL A 408 18.15 -12.25 31.44
C VAL A 408 18.56 -11.16 32.41
N VAL A 409 19.00 -11.59 33.59
CA VAL A 409 19.56 -10.73 34.64
C VAL A 409 21.01 -11.10 34.89
N ALA A 410 21.90 -10.11 34.91
CA ALA A 410 23.35 -10.29 35.08
C ALA A 410 23.96 -9.20 35.99
N ASP A 411 25.16 -9.46 36.51
CA ASP A 411 25.92 -8.47 37.31
C ASP A 411 26.65 -7.43 36.42
N GLU A 412 26.87 -7.76 35.15
CA GLU A 412 27.48 -6.87 34.16
C GLU A 412 26.53 -6.67 32.95
N PRO A 413 26.57 -5.51 32.25
CA PRO A 413 25.64 -5.14 31.18
C PRO A 413 25.42 -6.24 30.12
N TYR A 414 26.50 -6.90 29.70
CA TYR A 414 26.49 -7.99 28.71
C TYR A 414 27.10 -9.29 29.26
N GLY A 415 27.10 -9.45 30.58
CA GLY A 415 27.58 -10.67 31.23
C GLY A 415 26.71 -11.90 30.94
N ALA A 416 27.19 -13.07 31.39
CA ALA A 416 26.39 -14.27 31.46
C ALA A 416 25.23 -14.04 32.44
N GLY A 417 24.01 -13.99 31.93
CA GLY A 417 22.81 -13.71 32.73
C GLY A 417 21.97 -14.96 32.99
N VAL A 418 21.16 -14.92 34.04
CA VAL A 418 20.16 -15.94 34.35
C VAL A 418 18.83 -15.52 33.71
N PRO A 419 18.17 -16.38 32.91
CA PRO A 419 16.86 -16.07 32.35
C PRO A 419 15.81 -15.99 33.47
N VAL A 420 15.06 -14.88 33.50
CA VAL A 420 13.98 -14.64 34.46
C VAL A 420 12.60 -14.65 33.80
N VAL A 421 12.55 -14.41 32.49
CA VAL A 421 11.33 -14.51 31.67
C VAL A 421 11.67 -15.22 30.38
N VAL A 422 10.77 -16.10 29.93
CA VAL A 422 10.76 -16.65 28.58
C VAL A 422 9.42 -16.29 27.94
N LEU A 423 9.49 -15.62 26.79
CA LEU A 423 8.30 -15.27 26.00
C LEU A 423 7.77 -16.49 25.25
N GLU A 424 6.45 -16.50 25.09
CA GLU A 424 5.75 -17.50 24.28
C GLU A 424 6.13 -17.34 22.80
N ALA A 425 6.02 -18.42 22.01
CA ALA A 425 6.32 -18.35 20.59
C ALA A 425 5.41 -17.33 19.90
N GLY A 426 5.99 -16.49 19.03
CA GLY A 426 5.29 -15.40 18.35
C GLY A 426 5.15 -14.10 19.17
N ALA A 427 5.31 -14.15 20.49
CA ALA A 427 5.26 -12.94 21.32
C ALA A 427 6.55 -12.13 21.23
N LEU A 428 6.40 -10.80 21.16
CA LEU A 428 7.49 -9.84 21.02
C LEU A 428 7.59 -8.96 22.27
N LEU A 429 8.84 -8.69 22.68
CA LEU A 429 9.14 -7.76 23.77
C LEU A 429 9.14 -6.32 23.23
N SER A 430 8.22 -5.48 23.69
CA SER A 430 8.16 -4.07 23.30
C SER A 430 9.05 -3.18 24.17
N TRP A 431 9.12 -3.47 25.48
CA TRP A 431 9.92 -2.74 26.46
C TRP A 431 10.10 -3.58 27.73
N LEU A 432 11.07 -3.20 28.56
CA LEU A 432 11.29 -3.77 29.88
C LEU A 432 11.70 -2.68 30.88
N ALA A 433 11.25 -2.81 32.12
CA ALA A 433 11.47 -1.86 33.20
C ALA A 433 11.55 -2.60 34.55
N PRO A 434 12.77 -2.85 35.09
CA PRO A 434 12.92 -3.38 36.44
C PRO A 434 12.52 -2.33 37.49
N SER A 435 11.94 -2.78 38.61
CA SER A 435 11.71 -1.94 39.78
C SER A 435 13.04 -1.42 40.34
N PRO A 436 13.07 -0.24 41.01
CA PRO A 436 14.30 0.32 41.58
C PRO A 436 15.06 -0.63 42.52
N ASP A 437 14.35 -1.46 43.29
CA ASP A 437 14.93 -2.51 44.15
C ASP A 437 15.33 -3.80 43.38
N GLY A 438 15.02 -3.86 42.09
CA GLY A 438 15.29 -4.98 41.19
C GLY A 438 14.52 -6.26 41.50
N ARG A 439 13.49 -6.23 42.34
CA ARG A 439 12.73 -7.43 42.74
C ARG A 439 11.61 -7.78 41.77
N VAL A 440 11.01 -6.79 41.12
CA VAL A 440 9.93 -6.99 40.16
C VAL A 440 10.37 -6.48 38.80
N LEU A 441 10.13 -7.27 37.76
CA LEU A 441 10.34 -6.88 36.38
C LEU A 441 8.99 -6.65 35.70
N ALA A 442 8.76 -5.43 35.22
CA ALA A 442 7.67 -5.14 34.30
C ALA A 442 8.16 -5.26 32.85
N ILE A 443 7.38 -5.93 32.01
CA ILE A 443 7.63 -6.03 30.56
C ILE A 443 6.37 -5.72 29.76
N GLY A 444 6.57 -5.11 28.59
CA GLY A 444 5.54 -4.96 27.58
C GLY A 444 5.61 -6.10 26.58
N VAL A 445 4.51 -6.82 26.42
CA VAL A 445 4.43 -7.95 25.47
C VAL A 445 3.35 -7.68 24.43
N CYS A 446 3.75 -7.74 23.17
CA CYS A 446 2.85 -7.76 22.02
C CYS A 446 2.74 -9.21 21.53
N ALA A 447 1.51 -9.72 21.41
CA ALA A 447 1.28 -11.14 21.09
C ALA A 447 0.87 -11.38 19.64
N ASP A 448 0.40 -10.35 18.93
CA ASP A 448 -0.25 -10.43 17.61
C ASP A 448 0.43 -9.55 16.54
N GLY A 449 1.60 -9.00 16.86
CA GLY A 449 2.38 -8.14 15.97
C GLY A 449 1.82 -6.73 15.77
N SER A 450 0.69 -6.37 16.40
CA SER A 450 0.05 -5.06 16.22
C SER A 450 0.78 -3.90 16.90
N GLU A 451 1.76 -4.18 17.77
CA GLU A 451 2.36 -3.22 18.72
C GLU A 451 1.46 -2.84 19.90
N HIS A 452 0.20 -3.24 19.93
CA HIS A 452 -0.57 -3.19 21.17
C HIS A 452 0.09 -4.12 22.18
N ASN A 453 0.45 -3.57 23.33
CA ASN A 453 1.23 -4.29 24.31
C ASN A 453 0.52 -4.34 25.66
N THR A 454 0.56 -5.52 26.28
CA THR A 454 0.06 -5.76 27.64
C THR A 454 1.22 -5.74 28.64
N ILE A 455 0.94 -5.32 29.87
CA ILE A 455 1.93 -5.34 30.94
C ILE A 455 1.97 -6.75 31.55
N ARG A 456 3.15 -7.34 31.66
CA ARG A 456 3.39 -8.53 32.49
C ARG A 456 4.35 -8.17 33.62
N LEU A 457 4.03 -8.61 34.83
CA LEU A 457 4.88 -8.45 36.02
C LEU A 457 5.46 -9.80 36.43
N VAL A 458 6.74 -9.82 36.78
CA VAL A 458 7.48 -11.04 37.13
C VAL A 458 8.31 -10.79 38.40
N ASP A 459 8.24 -11.71 39.36
CA ASP A 459 9.18 -11.74 40.47
C ASP A 459 10.54 -12.22 39.97
N VAL A 460 11.58 -11.41 40.17
CA VAL A 460 12.91 -11.66 39.60
C VAL A 460 13.62 -12.84 40.27
N ALA A 461 13.30 -13.16 41.53
CA ALA A 461 13.97 -14.22 42.27
C ALA A 461 13.37 -15.60 41.95
N SER A 462 12.05 -15.71 41.87
CA SER A 462 11.35 -16.96 41.59
C SER A 462 11.04 -17.17 40.10
N GLY A 463 10.97 -16.10 39.31
CA GLY A 463 10.47 -16.13 37.94
C GLY A 463 8.94 -16.24 37.84
N GLU A 464 8.22 -16.18 38.97
CA GLU A 464 6.77 -16.30 39.00
C GLU A 464 6.09 -15.05 38.43
N ARG A 465 5.01 -15.27 37.66
CA ARG A 465 4.17 -14.17 37.15
C ARG A 465 3.35 -13.58 38.30
N LEU A 466 3.37 -12.26 38.41
CA LEU A 466 2.58 -11.50 39.37
C LEU A 466 1.32 -10.93 38.71
N PRO A 467 0.26 -10.62 39.48
CA PRO A 467 -0.90 -9.91 38.97
C PRO A 467 -0.50 -8.59 38.33
N ALA A 468 -0.97 -8.32 37.11
CA ALA A 468 -0.64 -7.13 36.34
C ALA A 468 -1.92 -6.35 35.96
N PRO A 469 -1.82 -5.03 35.70
CA PRO A 469 -2.94 -4.26 35.20
C PRO A 469 -3.44 -4.80 33.84
N PRO A 470 -4.76 -4.88 33.61
CA PRO A 470 -5.32 -5.46 32.38
C PRO A 470 -5.31 -4.51 31.17
N GLN A 471 -4.97 -3.23 31.37
CA GLN A 471 -5.05 -2.22 30.31
C GLN A 471 -4.06 -2.51 29.18
N VAL A 472 -4.51 -2.23 27.95
CA VAL A 472 -3.71 -2.34 26.74
C VAL A 472 -3.07 -0.99 26.45
N LEU A 473 -1.76 -0.99 26.20
CA LEU A 473 -1.06 0.18 25.71
C LEU A 473 -1.14 0.16 24.19
N HIS A 474 -1.57 1.27 23.59
CA HIS A 474 -1.62 1.40 22.14
C HIS A 474 -0.22 1.34 21.51
N SER A 475 0.80 1.83 22.22
CA SER A 475 2.21 1.73 21.82
C SER A 475 3.13 1.97 23.02
N ALA A 476 4.44 1.78 22.82
CA ALA A 476 5.48 2.06 23.80
C ALA A 476 5.94 3.54 23.82
N TRP A 477 5.27 4.47 23.14
CA TRP A 477 5.76 5.85 23.00
C TRP A 477 5.82 6.65 24.31
N ALA A 478 5.07 6.26 25.34
CA ALA A 478 5.18 6.80 26.70
C ALA A 478 6.24 6.07 27.55
N GLY A 479 7.07 5.20 26.97
CA GLY A 479 8.19 4.54 27.65
C GLY A 479 7.83 3.31 28.49
N GLY A 480 6.61 2.79 28.38
CA GLY A 480 6.14 1.65 29.16
C GLY A 480 5.65 2.06 30.54
N VAL A 481 6.38 1.68 31.60
CA VAL A 481 6.05 2.01 32.99
C VAL A 481 7.14 2.88 33.63
N SER A 482 6.73 3.75 34.55
CA SER A 482 7.62 4.54 35.40
C SER A 482 7.42 4.17 36.86
N TRP A 483 8.42 3.52 37.46
CA TRP A 483 8.35 3.00 38.83
C TRP A 483 8.44 4.10 39.89
N ALA A 484 7.64 3.97 40.95
CA ALA A 484 7.86 4.72 42.18
C ALA A 484 9.23 4.38 42.77
N ALA A 485 9.91 5.37 43.38
CA ALA A 485 11.26 5.21 43.91
C ALA A 485 11.36 4.10 44.99
N ASP A 486 10.26 3.87 45.72
CA ASP A 486 10.14 2.84 46.76
C ASP A 486 9.69 1.47 46.22
N SER A 487 9.53 1.33 44.91
CA SER A 487 9.07 0.10 44.22
C SER A 487 7.67 -0.39 44.62
N THR A 488 6.83 0.45 45.25
CA THR A 488 5.47 0.04 45.69
C THR A 488 4.43 0.00 44.58
N GLY A 489 4.72 0.64 43.45
CA GLY A 489 3.82 0.78 42.31
C GLY A 489 4.48 1.50 41.14
N PHE A 490 3.72 1.76 40.10
CA PHE A 490 4.20 2.47 38.90
C PHE A 490 3.08 3.22 38.17
N TRP A 491 3.49 4.21 37.38
CA TRP A 491 2.62 4.92 36.44
C TRP A 491 2.83 4.42 35.02
N PHE A 492 1.76 4.43 34.23
CA PHE A 492 1.81 4.05 32.82
C PHE A 492 0.69 4.70 32.02
N PHE A 493 0.83 4.78 30.71
CA PHE A 493 -0.15 5.40 29.81
C PHE A 493 -0.77 4.36 28.91
N ALA A 494 -2.09 4.21 28.95
CA ALA A 494 -2.80 3.13 28.28
C ALA A 494 -4.19 3.53 27.80
N LEU A 495 -4.81 2.67 27.00
CA LEU A 495 -6.20 2.83 26.56
C LEU A 495 -7.17 2.70 27.74
N THR A 496 -8.22 3.54 27.75
CA THR A 496 -9.32 3.43 28.72
C THR A 496 -10.44 2.50 28.25
N GLY A 497 -10.48 2.20 26.95
CA GLY A 497 -11.52 1.44 26.26
C GLY A 497 -10.91 0.57 25.16
N THR A 498 -11.63 0.43 24.03
CA THR A 498 -11.13 -0.39 22.91
C THR A 498 -10.07 0.37 22.10
N PRO A 499 -9.17 -0.32 21.39
CA PRO A 499 -8.17 0.34 20.55
C PRO A 499 -8.78 1.24 19.46
N GLU A 500 -9.95 0.91 18.93
CA GLU A 500 -10.63 1.67 17.87
C GLU A 500 -11.10 3.04 18.34
N GLU A 501 -11.46 3.19 19.62
CA GLU A 501 -11.88 4.48 20.19
C GLU A 501 -10.70 5.45 20.36
N PHE A 502 -9.49 4.90 20.49
CA PHE A 502 -8.23 5.64 20.72
C PHE A 502 -8.36 6.71 21.83
N VAL A 503 -8.96 6.32 22.96
CA VAL A 503 -9.03 7.14 24.18
C VAL A 503 -8.04 6.58 25.20
N GLN A 504 -7.17 7.45 25.72
CA GLN A 504 -6.05 7.05 26.56
C GLN A 504 -5.99 7.89 27.83
N ALA A 505 -5.42 7.32 28.89
CA ALA A 505 -5.20 8.00 30.15
C ALA A 505 -3.91 7.52 30.82
N THR A 506 -3.45 8.32 31.78
CA THR A 506 -2.40 7.89 32.70
C THR A 506 -3.04 7.10 33.85
N PHE A 507 -2.43 5.98 34.22
CA PHE A 507 -2.84 5.12 35.32
C PHE A 507 -1.74 5.02 36.36
N HIS A 508 -2.13 4.80 37.61
CA HIS A 508 -1.25 4.36 38.70
C HIS A 508 -1.67 2.95 39.13
N HIS A 509 -0.70 2.04 39.22
CA HIS A 509 -0.88 0.67 39.69
C HIS A 509 -0.11 0.44 40.99
N GLU A 510 -0.81 -0.02 42.03
CA GLU A 510 -0.23 -0.36 43.33
C GLU A 510 -0.02 -1.88 43.44
N LEU A 511 1.20 -2.33 43.73
CA LEU A 511 1.52 -3.75 43.79
C LEU A 511 0.85 -4.48 44.96
N ALA A 512 0.78 -3.83 46.14
CA ALA A 512 0.32 -4.47 47.36
C ALA A 512 -1.17 -4.84 47.31
N THR A 513 -1.98 -3.99 46.68
CA THR A 513 -3.44 -4.16 46.58
C THR A 513 -3.87 -4.69 45.21
N GLY A 514 -3.02 -4.57 44.18
CA GLY A 514 -3.37 -4.79 42.78
C GLY A 514 -4.29 -3.71 42.20
N ALA A 515 -4.57 -2.64 42.95
CA ALA A 515 -5.47 -1.58 42.52
C ALA A 515 -4.83 -0.77 41.38
N THR A 516 -5.63 -0.51 40.33
CA THR A 516 -5.24 0.35 39.22
C THR A 516 -6.27 1.45 39.07
N VAL A 517 -5.82 2.71 39.16
CA VAL A 517 -6.68 3.89 39.10
C VAL A 517 -6.17 4.86 38.05
N VAL A 518 -7.07 5.64 37.46
CA VAL A 518 -6.69 6.75 36.57
C VAL A 518 -6.01 7.82 37.42
N GLU A 519 -4.80 8.23 37.02
CA GLU A 519 -4.06 9.31 37.66
C GLU A 519 -4.63 10.66 37.17
N PRO A 520 -5.06 11.57 38.06
CA PRO A 520 -5.73 12.82 37.69
C PRO A 520 -4.72 13.90 37.28
N VAL A 521 -3.91 13.63 36.25
CA VAL A 521 -2.98 14.59 35.66
C VAL A 521 -3.77 15.70 34.96
N PRO A 522 -3.49 16.99 35.21
CA PRO A 522 -4.23 18.10 34.59
C PRO A 522 -3.75 18.34 33.15
N VAL A 523 -4.30 17.57 32.21
CA VAL A 523 -4.14 17.76 30.76
C VAL A 523 -5.38 18.42 30.16
N PRO A 524 -5.31 19.02 28.95
CA PRO A 524 -6.49 19.57 28.28
C PRO A 524 -7.62 18.52 28.17
N ALA A 525 -8.86 18.95 28.43
CA ALA A 525 -10.02 18.07 28.37
C ALA A 525 -10.17 17.46 26.96
N GLY A 526 -10.40 16.15 26.90
CA GLY A 526 -10.51 15.41 25.64
C GLY A 526 -9.19 15.20 24.89
N SER A 527 -8.04 15.52 25.50
CA SER A 527 -6.73 15.28 24.88
C SER A 527 -6.50 13.80 24.58
N ARG A 528 -6.09 13.51 23.34
CA ARG A 528 -5.61 12.20 22.90
C ARG A 528 -4.07 12.11 22.86
N GLU A 529 -3.37 13.16 23.31
CA GLU A 529 -1.91 13.19 23.35
C GLU A 529 -1.34 12.27 24.45
N TYR A 530 -0.08 11.88 24.24
CA TYR A 530 0.64 11.02 25.17
C TYR A 530 1.08 11.81 26.40
N THR A 531 0.98 11.15 27.56
CA THR A 531 1.39 11.70 28.85
C THR A 531 2.27 10.71 29.58
N LEU A 532 3.44 11.16 30.03
CA LEU A 532 4.40 10.38 30.82
C LEU A 532 4.53 11.00 32.21
N VAL A 533 4.45 10.18 33.26
CA VAL A 533 4.74 10.60 34.64
C VAL A 533 6.13 10.13 35.03
N GLN A 534 7.01 11.06 35.36
CA GLN A 534 8.39 10.81 35.78
C GLN A 534 8.52 11.06 37.29
N PRO A 535 8.79 10.01 38.09
CA PRO A 535 9.17 10.16 39.48
C PRO A 535 10.63 10.61 39.62
N SER A 536 10.92 11.42 40.64
CA SER A 536 12.30 11.75 40.98
C SER A 536 13.01 10.58 41.67
N PRO A 537 14.34 10.45 41.52
CA PRO A 537 15.10 9.37 42.15
C PRO A 537 14.99 9.31 43.68
N ASP A 538 14.75 10.45 44.34
CA ASP A 538 14.55 10.54 45.79
C ASP A 538 13.10 10.30 46.24
N GLY A 539 12.18 10.07 45.29
CA GLY A 539 10.76 9.82 45.56
C GLY A 539 9.96 11.05 45.99
N ARG A 540 10.54 12.25 45.98
CA ARG A 540 9.85 13.47 46.41
C ARG A 540 8.92 14.03 45.33
N TRP A 541 9.36 14.10 44.08
CA TRP A 541 8.66 14.79 43.02
C TRP A 541 8.08 13.83 41.99
N LEU A 542 6.89 14.15 41.49
CA LEU A 542 6.38 13.61 40.23
C LEU A 542 6.27 14.77 39.22
N VAL A 543 6.70 14.53 37.98
CA VAL A 543 6.54 15.46 36.86
C VAL A 543 5.75 14.77 35.75
N ALA A 544 4.64 15.35 35.33
CA ALA A 544 3.88 14.88 34.18
C ALA A 544 4.30 15.66 32.93
N SER A 545 4.83 14.96 31.93
CA SER A 545 5.18 15.51 30.62
C SER A 545 4.13 15.12 29.58
N HIS A 546 3.64 16.09 28.81
CA HIS A 546 2.59 15.91 27.82
C HIS A 546 3.06 16.29 26.42
N ARG A 547 2.49 15.64 25.39
CA ARG A 547 2.82 15.72 23.95
C ARG A 547 4.01 14.86 23.54
N VAL A 548 3.78 13.90 22.63
CA VAL A 548 4.80 12.87 22.29
C VAL A 548 6.06 13.44 21.61
N GLY A 549 5.89 14.29 20.59
CA GLY A 549 7.00 14.80 19.76
C GLY A 549 7.63 16.11 20.24
N SER A 550 6.91 16.88 21.06
CA SER A 550 7.33 18.19 21.58
C SER A 550 6.91 18.32 23.05
N PRO A 551 7.46 17.48 23.95
CA PRO A 551 6.98 17.38 25.31
C PRO A 551 7.14 18.68 26.10
N ILE A 552 6.23 18.92 27.05
CA ILE A 552 6.35 19.94 28.11
C ILE A 552 5.96 19.34 29.46
N PRO A 553 6.61 19.74 30.56
CA PRO A 553 6.27 19.28 31.91
C PRO A 553 5.04 20.04 32.41
N VAL A 554 3.84 19.60 32.03
CA VAL A 554 2.58 20.31 32.27
C VAL A 554 2.20 20.40 33.74
N ALA A 555 2.65 19.46 34.57
CA ALA A 555 2.27 19.42 35.98
C ALA A 555 3.35 18.78 36.85
N VAL A 556 3.36 19.16 38.12
CA VAL A 556 4.22 18.57 39.15
C VAL A 556 3.44 18.28 40.43
N ARG A 557 3.93 17.32 41.22
CA ARG A 557 3.37 16.95 42.53
C ARG A 557 4.50 16.71 43.54
N ASP A 558 4.41 17.33 44.72
CA ASP A 558 5.39 17.17 45.82
C ASP A 558 4.90 16.13 46.84
N LEU A 559 5.38 14.90 46.73
CA LEU A 559 5.02 13.79 47.61
C LEU A 559 5.54 13.95 49.06
N ALA A 560 6.35 14.98 49.36
CA ALA A 560 6.70 15.29 50.76
C ALA A 560 5.48 15.80 51.56
N SER A 561 4.42 16.29 50.89
CA SER A 561 3.18 16.70 51.53
C SER A 561 2.09 15.62 51.40
N PRO A 562 1.54 15.08 52.51
CA PRO A 562 0.51 14.04 52.47
C PRO A 562 -0.79 14.43 51.74
N GLN A 563 -1.04 15.73 51.54
CA GLN A 563 -2.21 16.26 50.84
C GLN A 563 -1.87 16.74 49.41
N ALA A 564 -0.67 16.44 48.91
CA ALA A 564 -0.22 16.97 47.63
C ALA A 564 -1.10 16.50 46.47
N SER A 565 -1.64 17.48 45.75
CA SER A 565 -2.28 17.33 44.46
C SER A 565 -1.33 17.74 43.34
N TRP A 566 -1.63 17.33 42.10
CA TRP A 566 -1.00 17.92 40.94
C TRP A 566 -1.23 19.43 40.91
N ARG A 567 -0.17 20.18 40.61
CA ARG A 567 -0.26 21.60 40.27
C ARG A 567 0.28 21.83 38.85
N PRO A 568 -0.31 22.77 38.10
CA PRO A 568 0.28 23.23 36.84
C PRO A 568 1.75 23.62 37.01
N PHE A 569 2.56 23.30 36.01
CA PHE A 569 3.97 23.69 35.96
C PHE A 569 4.24 24.50 34.68
N VAL A 570 4.76 23.94 33.60
CA VAL A 570 4.92 24.68 32.34
C VAL A 570 3.75 24.34 31.40
N THR A 571 2.82 25.27 31.22
CA THR A 571 1.55 25.00 30.50
C THR A 571 1.34 25.86 29.26
N SER A 572 1.99 27.01 29.17
CA SER A 572 1.69 28.05 28.17
C SER A 572 2.67 28.10 26.99
N CYS A 573 3.79 27.36 27.05
CA CYS A 573 4.82 27.47 26.02
C CYS A 573 4.47 26.68 24.73
N THR A 574 4.76 27.30 23.59
CA THR A 574 4.58 26.72 22.24
C THR A 574 5.77 25.86 21.81
N GLY A 575 6.88 25.94 22.55
CA GLY A 575 8.09 25.15 22.36
C GLY A 575 8.06 23.78 23.03
N THR A 576 9.20 23.10 22.97
CA THR A 576 9.51 21.87 23.69
C THR A 576 10.30 22.20 24.95
N VAL A 577 10.01 21.51 26.06
CA VAL A 577 10.80 21.53 27.30
C VAL A 577 10.93 20.08 27.76
N ALA A 578 12.02 19.42 27.38
CA ALA A 578 12.21 17.98 27.55
C ALA A 578 13.39 17.71 28.49
N GLY A 579 13.14 17.09 29.64
CA GLY A 579 14.15 16.97 30.68
C GLY A 579 13.86 15.96 31.78
N HIS A 580 14.72 16.00 32.79
CA HIS A 580 14.67 15.10 33.94
C HIS A 580 14.68 15.89 35.25
N VAL A 581 14.10 15.30 36.30
CA VAL A 581 14.25 15.82 37.67
C VAL A 581 15.69 15.59 38.16
N VAL A 582 16.36 16.66 38.56
CA VAL A 582 17.70 16.66 39.15
C VAL A 582 17.66 17.46 40.45
N GLY A 583 17.59 16.76 41.59
CA GLY A 583 17.29 17.37 42.88
C GLY A 583 15.92 18.04 42.87
N ASP A 584 15.84 19.31 43.30
CA ASP A 584 14.60 20.10 43.30
C ASP A 584 14.37 20.91 42.01
N ARG A 585 15.05 20.54 40.90
CA ARG A 585 14.98 21.25 39.62
C ARG A 585 14.59 20.30 38.49
N TYR A 586 13.84 20.81 37.53
CA TYR A 586 13.64 20.17 36.23
C TYR A 586 14.70 20.68 35.26
N VAL A 587 15.65 19.83 34.89
CA VAL A 587 16.75 20.17 33.96
C VAL A 587 16.38 19.68 32.57
N ALA A 588 16.21 20.61 31.63
CA ALA A 588 15.59 20.33 30.35
C ALA A 588 16.29 21.00 29.16
N VAL A 589 16.32 20.28 28.05
CA VAL A 589 16.59 20.87 26.73
C VAL A 589 15.31 21.53 26.25
N THR A 590 15.40 22.79 25.82
CA THR A 590 14.25 23.55 25.33
C THR A 590 14.57 24.35 24.09
N ASP A 591 13.62 24.42 23.16
CA ASP A 591 13.67 25.28 21.97
C ASP A 591 12.99 26.65 22.17
N VAL A 592 12.51 26.94 23.38
CA VAL A 592 11.81 28.19 23.72
C VAL A 592 12.82 29.35 23.71
N GLY A 593 12.69 30.19 22.69
CA GLY A 593 13.58 31.33 22.45
C GLY A 593 14.97 30.92 21.92
N ALA A 594 15.15 29.66 21.50
CA ALA A 594 16.41 29.11 21.04
C ALA A 594 16.15 27.99 20.03
N ALA A 595 16.13 28.27 18.72
CA ALA A 595 15.68 27.32 17.71
C ALA A 595 16.51 26.02 17.66
N ARG A 596 17.82 26.09 17.93
CA ARG A 596 18.73 24.94 18.06
C ARG A 596 18.83 24.40 19.48
N GLY A 597 18.05 24.97 20.40
CA GLY A 597 17.91 24.50 21.77
C GLY A 597 18.93 25.12 22.73
N ARG A 598 18.52 25.19 23.99
CA ARG A 598 19.34 25.55 25.16
C ARG A 598 19.05 24.60 26.32
N LEU A 599 19.98 24.47 27.26
CA LEU A 599 19.78 23.70 28.49
C LEU A 599 19.39 24.65 29.62
N VAL A 600 18.26 24.39 30.27
CA VAL A 600 17.75 25.20 31.37
C VAL A 600 17.50 24.34 32.61
N ALA A 601 17.52 24.96 33.78
CA ALA A 601 17.04 24.39 35.03
C ALA A 601 15.88 25.24 35.57
N ILE A 602 14.75 24.57 35.82
CA ILE A 602 13.52 25.22 36.32
C ILE A 602 13.28 24.71 37.75
N PRO A 603 13.21 25.58 38.77
CA PRO A 603 12.87 25.16 40.13
C PRO A 603 11.50 24.48 40.14
N LEU A 604 11.41 23.27 40.68
CA LEU A 604 10.14 22.54 40.67
C LEU A 604 9.09 23.28 41.48
N ASP A 605 9.47 23.92 42.59
CA ASP A 605 8.64 24.73 43.47
C ASP A 605 8.40 26.18 43.00
N ALA A 606 8.80 26.53 41.78
CA ALA A 606 8.57 27.85 41.22
C ALA A 606 7.08 28.26 41.33
N ALA A 607 6.84 29.49 41.79
CA ALA A 607 5.50 30.07 41.87
C ALA A 607 4.95 30.48 40.49
N SER A 608 5.84 30.76 39.54
CA SER A 608 5.50 31.19 38.17
C SER A 608 6.36 30.48 37.12
N PRO A 609 6.28 29.14 37.01
CA PRO A 609 7.11 28.32 36.11
C PRO A 609 6.94 28.63 34.61
N ASP A 610 5.81 29.22 34.21
CA ASP A 610 5.59 29.71 32.84
C ASP A 610 6.38 31.00 32.52
N ASP A 611 6.85 31.74 33.52
CA ASP A 611 7.73 32.89 33.33
C ASP A 611 9.15 32.41 33.03
N VAL A 612 9.55 32.46 31.76
CA VAL A 612 10.88 32.03 31.30
C VAL A 612 12.04 32.78 31.98
N SER A 613 11.80 33.93 32.62
CA SER A 613 12.83 34.64 33.39
C SER A 613 13.21 33.93 34.69
N CYS A 614 12.38 32.99 35.19
CA CYS A 614 12.71 32.16 36.34
C CYS A 614 13.56 30.92 35.97
N TRP A 615 13.82 30.70 34.68
CA TRP A 615 14.61 29.56 34.20
C TRP A 615 16.09 29.92 34.25
N GLU A 616 16.88 29.12 34.98
CA GLU A 616 18.33 29.27 35.00
C GLU A 616 18.92 28.65 33.72
N GLU A 617 19.54 29.46 32.87
CA GLU A 617 20.20 28.97 31.67
C GLU A 617 21.55 28.34 32.04
N LEU A 618 21.66 27.02 31.84
CA LEU A 618 22.88 26.24 32.10
C LEU A 618 23.80 26.23 30.89
N VAL A 619 23.20 26.13 29.69
CA VAL A 619 23.91 26.16 28.40
C VAL A 619 23.09 26.95 27.41
N ALA A 620 23.65 28.06 26.93
CA ALA A 620 23.04 28.90 25.90
C ALA A 620 22.96 28.19 24.54
N GLU A 621 22.13 28.71 23.64
CA GLU A 621 22.05 28.24 22.25
C GLU A 621 23.40 28.38 21.55
N GLY A 622 23.81 27.32 20.86
CA GLY A 622 25.06 27.24 20.13
C GLY A 622 24.87 26.99 18.61
N PRO A 623 25.94 26.58 17.91
CA PRO A 623 25.85 26.17 16.51
C PRO A 623 25.29 24.75 16.31
N THR A 624 25.30 23.92 17.37
CA THR A 624 24.77 22.55 17.38
C THR A 624 23.29 22.54 17.79
N VAL A 625 22.55 21.50 17.41
CA VAL A 625 21.18 21.27 17.86
C VAL A 625 21.19 20.41 19.11
N LEU A 626 20.75 20.95 20.25
CA LEU A 626 20.60 20.19 21.49
C LEU A 626 19.40 19.24 21.37
N ARG A 627 19.60 17.95 21.68
CA ARG A 627 18.57 16.92 21.51
C ARG A 627 18.01 16.41 22.82
N SER A 628 18.88 16.05 23.76
CA SER A 628 18.47 15.49 25.04
C SER A 628 19.55 15.68 26.10
N VAL A 629 19.14 15.64 27.36
CA VAL A 629 20.04 15.62 28.51
C VAL A 629 19.78 14.35 29.31
N THR A 630 20.82 13.63 29.71
CA THR A 630 20.72 12.43 30.54
C THR A 630 21.53 12.61 31.82
N PRO A 631 20.88 12.63 33.00
CA PRO A 631 21.59 12.61 34.27
C PRO A 631 22.30 11.27 34.49
N VAL A 632 23.59 11.30 34.80
CA VAL A 632 24.41 10.10 35.09
C VAL A 632 25.32 10.40 36.29
N GLY A 633 25.05 9.75 37.41
CA GLY A 633 25.68 10.09 38.69
C GLY A 633 25.55 11.60 38.97
N GLU A 634 26.67 12.26 39.25
CA GLU A 634 26.73 13.70 39.55
C GLU A 634 26.89 14.60 38.30
N HIS A 635 26.75 14.05 37.10
CA HIS A 635 26.96 14.76 35.83
C HIS A 635 25.72 14.75 34.94
N LEU A 636 25.74 15.60 33.93
CA LEU A 636 24.75 15.66 32.86
C LEU A 636 25.44 15.34 31.53
N TYR A 637 24.87 14.42 30.76
CA TYR A 637 25.30 14.10 29.40
C TYR A 637 24.35 14.77 28.41
N LEU A 638 24.82 15.81 27.74
CA LEU A 638 24.07 16.58 26.77
C LEU A 638 24.35 16.05 25.37
N SER A 639 23.35 15.42 24.75
CA SER A 639 23.42 14.90 23.38
C SER A 639 22.98 15.95 22.37
N GLU A 640 23.73 16.07 21.29
CA GLU A 640 23.61 17.14 20.30
C GLU A 640 23.79 16.60 18.88
N LEU A 641 23.31 17.36 17.90
CA LEU A 641 23.67 17.22 16.50
C LEU A 641 24.59 18.36 16.08
N ASP A 642 25.82 18.03 15.72
CA ASP A 642 26.72 18.93 14.99
C ASP A 642 26.51 18.71 13.49
N ARG A 643 25.76 19.65 12.90
CA ARG A 643 25.09 19.50 11.59
C ARG A 643 24.12 18.32 11.64
N THR A 644 24.57 17.12 11.27
CA THR A 644 23.76 15.89 11.28
C THR A 644 24.35 14.79 12.17
N PHE A 645 25.59 14.95 12.65
CA PHE A 645 26.30 13.91 13.40
C PHE A 645 26.17 14.10 14.91
N ALA A 646 26.15 12.99 15.65
CA ALA A 646 26.07 13.04 17.10
C ALA A 646 27.33 13.65 17.73
N ARG A 647 27.10 14.44 18.78
CA ARG A 647 28.11 14.90 19.74
C ARG A 647 27.53 14.77 21.15
N VAL A 648 28.37 14.45 22.14
CA VAL A 648 27.95 14.43 23.55
C VAL A 648 28.90 15.24 24.41
N ARG A 649 28.36 16.24 25.11
CA ARG A 649 29.08 16.98 26.14
C ARG A 649 28.78 16.44 27.53
N VAL A 650 29.80 16.40 28.37
CA VAL A 650 29.68 16.10 29.79
C VAL A 650 29.73 17.41 30.56
N LEU A 651 28.73 17.63 31.41
CA LEU A 651 28.56 18.84 32.20
C LEU A 651 28.44 18.48 33.69
N GLU A 652 28.87 19.40 34.55
CA GLU A 652 28.43 19.44 35.94
C GLU A 652 26.93 19.76 36.00
N ARG A 653 26.26 19.43 37.11
CA ARG A 653 24.83 19.74 37.31
C ARG A 653 24.51 21.24 37.27
N CYS A 654 25.50 22.11 37.48
CA CYS A 654 25.38 23.56 37.37
C CYS A 654 25.63 24.10 35.94
N GLY A 655 25.87 23.23 34.95
CA GLY A 655 26.14 23.62 33.56
C GLY A 655 27.62 23.82 33.22
N GLY A 656 28.52 23.76 34.21
CA GLY A 656 29.97 23.81 33.98
C GLY A 656 30.45 22.69 33.07
N ALA A 657 31.22 23.01 32.02
CA ALA A 657 31.71 22.00 31.08
C ALA A 657 32.82 21.15 31.71
N VAL A 658 32.67 19.82 31.64
CA VAL A 658 33.69 18.84 32.05
C VAL A 658 34.52 18.37 30.86
N GLY A 659 33.87 18.12 29.72
CA GLY A 659 34.52 17.67 28.49
C GLY A 659 33.53 17.16 27.44
N ASP A 660 34.04 16.50 26.41
CA ASP A 660 33.27 15.80 25.40
C ASP A 660 33.46 14.27 25.56
N VAL A 661 32.43 13.49 25.23
CA VAL A 661 32.59 12.03 25.09
C VAL A 661 33.33 11.76 23.78
N PRO A 662 34.44 11.01 23.78
CA PRO A 662 35.17 10.68 22.56
C PRO A 662 34.44 9.59 21.78
N LEU A 663 33.44 9.99 20.99
CA LEU A 663 32.66 9.06 20.17
C LEU A 663 33.56 8.32 19.16
N PRO A 664 33.31 7.03 18.84
CA PRO A 664 34.19 6.23 17.97
C PRO A 664 34.39 6.76 16.55
N GLY A 665 33.55 7.69 16.09
CA GLY A 665 33.64 8.27 14.75
C GLY A 665 32.55 9.31 14.50
N ARG A 666 32.31 9.63 13.22
CA ARG A 666 31.22 10.50 12.79
C ARG A 666 30.00 9.65 12.48
N GLY A 667 29.01 9.68 13.36
CA GLY A 667 27.83 8.82 13.25
C GLY A 667 26.69 9.28 14.14
N ALA A 668 25.92 8.33 14.64
CA ALA A 668 24.72 8.58 15.42
C ALA A 668 24.67 7.77 16.71
N LEU A 669 24.07 8.35 17.74
CA LEU A 669 23.66 7.65 18.94
C LEU A 669 22.29 7.01 18.71
N ALA A 670 22.06 5.84 19.30
CA ALA A 670 20.71 5.30 19.35
C ALA A 670 19.84 6.24 20.19
N ALA A 671 18.73 6.71 19.60
CA ALA A 671 17.80 7.62 20.24
C ALA A 671 16.37 7.10 20.05
N PRO A 672 15.48 7.30 21.04
CA PRO A 672 14.06 7.07 20.84
C PRO A 672 13.52 7.94 19.70
N PHE A 673 12.56 7.41 18.95
CA PHE A 673 11.96 8.11 17.81
C PHE A 673 11.30 9.44 18.22
N PHE A 674 10.67 9.47 19.41
CA PHE A 674 10.05 10.67 19.97
C PHE A 674 10.71 11.09 21.28
N ALA A 675 10.79 12.42 21.50
CA ALA A 675 11.43 13.01 22.67
C ALA A 675 10.79 12.56 23.99
N LEU A 676 9.45 12.45 24.06
CA LEU A 676 8.76 12.01 25.28
C LEU A 676 9.21 10.61 25.73
N THR A 677 9.44 9.69 24.79
CA THR A 677 9.89 8.32 25.09
C THR A 677 11.24 8.31 25.80
N GLY A 678 12.13 9.25 25.46
CA GLY A 678 13.44 9.41 26.11
C GLY A 678 13.38 9.92 27.55
N LEU A 679 12.23 10.44 28.00
CA LEU A 679 12.05 10.93 29.38
C LEU A 679 11.66 9.82 30.36
N ALA A 680 11.36 8.61 29.87
CA ALA A 680 11.02 7.47 30.71
C ALA A 680 12.14 7.20 31.71
N ALA A 681 11.80 7.18 32.99
CA ALA A 681 12.78 7.03 34.06
C ALA A 681 13.40 5.62 34.03
N GLY A 682 14.71 5.55 33.80
CA GLY A 682 15.52 4.43 34.22
C GLY A 682 16.03 4.65 35.66
N GLY A 683 16.32 3.57 36.39
CA GLY A 683 17.06 3.70 37.64
C GLY A 683 18.40 4.42 37.42
N PRO A 684 18.95 5.10 38.44
CA PRO A 684 20.24 5.77 38.32
C PRO A 684 21.31 4.78 37.83
N THR A 685 22.03 5.17 36.77
CA THR A 685 23.17 4.42 36.25
C THR A 685 24.46 5.05 36.74
N PRO A 686 25.49 4.25 37.11
CA PRO A 686 26.79 4.78 37.50
C PRO A 686 27.54 5.37 36.30
N ASP A 687 27.30 4.82 35.11
CA ASP A 687 28.02 5.11 33.88
C ASP A 687 27.04 5.48 32.76
N PHE A 688 27.53 6.22 31.76
CA PHE A 688 26.76 6.54 30.56
C PHE A 688 26.93 5.40 29.56
N LEU A 689 25.87 4.63 29.37
CA LEU A 689 25.82 3.57 28.36
C LEU A 689 25.08 4.08 27.13
N PHE A 690 25.66 3.86 25.96
CA PHE A 690 25.07 4.29 24.69
C PHE A 690 25.40 3.32 23.57
N ALA A 691 24.48 3.19 22.62
CA ALA A 691 24.74 2.52 21.36
C ALA A 691 25.13 3.56 20.30
N PHE A 692 26.10 3.23 19.46
CA PHE A 692 26.64 4.11 18.44
C PHE A 692 26.83 3.36 17.12
N SER A 693 26.58 4.01 16.00
CA SER A 693 26.91 3.51 14.66
C SER A 693 27.38 4.66 13.79
N THR A 694 28.07 4.34 12.70
CA THR A 694 28.29 5.28 11.59
C THR A 694 27.49 4.79 10.37
N PRO A 695 27.35 5.57 9.30
CA PRO A 695 26.70 5.09 8.07
C PRO A 695 27.34 3.83 7.46
N THR A 696 28.58 3.48 7.83
CA THR A 696 29.33 2.34 7.27
C THR A 696 29.76 1.31 8.31
N THR A 697 29.41 1.48 9.59
CA THR A 697 29.69 0.49 10.64
C THR A 697 28.45 0.23 11.47
N SER A 698 28.11 -1.05 11.63
CA SER A 698 26.95 -1.49 12.40
C SER A 698 26.99 -0.98 13.84
N TRP A 699 25.87 -1.12 14.53
CA TRP A 699 25.78 -0.65 15.91
C TRP A 699 26.73 -1.38 16.85
N SER A 700 27.38 -0.61 17.71
CA SER A 700 28.21 -1.01 18.83
C SER A 700 27.66 -0.42 20.13
N VAL A 701 28.05 -0.97 21.28
CA VAL A 701 27.62 -0.47 22.59
C VAL A 701 28.83 -0.11 23.43
N HIS A 702 28.78 1.08 24.03
CA HIS A 702 29.88 1.67 24.77
C HIS A 702 29.46 2.12 26.15
N ARG A 703 30.47 2.31 27.01
CA ARG A 703 30.38 2.82 28.36
C ARG A 703 31.35 3.99 28.53
N HIS A 704 30.87 5.08 29.11
CA HIS A 704 31.69 6.24 29.44
C HIS A 704 31.49 6.68 30.89
N ARG A 705 32.60 7.10 31.52
CA ARG A 705 32.62 7.69 32.86
C ARG A 705 33.08 9.14 32.75
N ALA A 706 32.48 10.02 33.54
CA ALA A 706 32.86 11.43 33.51
C ALA A 706 34.36 11.59 33.81
N GLY A 707 35.06 12.38 32.98
CA GLY A 707 36.50 12.60 33.07
C GLY A 707 37.38 11.49 32.48
N ALA A 708 36.82 10.39 31.97
CA ALA A 708 37.58 9.41 31.21
C ALA A 708 38.04 9.99 29.86
N ALA A 709 39.25 9.62 29.43
CA ALA A 709 39.81 10.07 28.16
C ALA A 709 39.30 9.28 26.94
N ASP A 710 38.75 8.08 27.17
CA ASP A 710 38.30 7.12 26.16
C ASP A 710 36.96 6.49 26.58
N VAL A 711 36.24 5.93 25.60
CA VAL A 711 35.06 5.08 25.83
C VAL A 711 35.46 3.61 25.89
N GLU A 712 34.78 2.84 26.74
CA GLU A 712 34.94 1.38 26.79
C GLU A 712 33.91 0.71 25.88
N THR A 713 34.37 -0.14 24.96
CA THR A 713 33.50 -0.91 24.07
C THR A 713 33.01 -2.18 24.77
N LEU A 714 31.70 -2.27 25.00
CA LEU A 714 31.04 -3.43 25.58
C LEU A 714 30.60 -4.44 24.52
N LEU A 715 30.12 -3.94 23.38
CA LEU A 715 29.84 -4.71 22.18
C LEU A 715 30.49 -4.01 20.99
N ALA A 716 31.36 -4.72 20.28
CA ALA A 716 31.98 -4.22 19.04
C ALA A 716 30.98 -4.26 17.88
N PRO A 717 31.14 -3.40 16.85
CA PRO A 717 30.35 -3.53 15.63
C PRO A 717 30.64 -4.89 14.96
N VAL A 718 29.62 -5.51 14.38
CA VAL A 718 29.71 -6.81 13.70
C VAL A 718 30.00 -6.62 12.22
N VAL A 719 29.39 -5.62 11.59
CA VAL A 719 29.53 -5.35 10.15
C VAL A 719 30.24 -4.02 9.92
N THR A 720 31.18 -4.03 8.98
CA THR A 720 31.79 -2.83 8.40
C THR A 720 31.60 -2.89 6.90
N LEU A 721 30.85 -1.94 6.36
CA LEU A 721 30.57 -1.81 4.94
C LEU A 721 31.77 -1.19 4.23
N ASP A 722 32.21 -1.80 3.12
CA ASP A 722 33.23 -1.22 2.24
C ASP A 722 32.65 -0.10 1.38
N ALA A 723 32.42 1.04 2.02
CA ALA A 723 31.81 2.21 1.43
C ALA A 723 32.43 3.50 1.94
N VAL A 724 32.24 4.55 1.15
CA VAL A 724 32.61 5.91 1.51
C VAL A 724 31.37 6.77 1.75
N LEU A 725 31.50 7.70 2.70
CA LEU A 725 30.50 8.70 3.04
C LEU A 725 30.94 10.06 2.49
N GLU A 726 30.09 10.68 1.67
CA GLU A 726 30.25 12.05 1.18
C GLU A 726 29.10 12.93 1.68
N GLU A 727 29.40 14.18 2.03
CA GLU A 727 28.39 15.16 2.45
C GLU A 727 28.08 16.11 1.29
N GLY A 728 26.81 16.38 1.04
CA GLY A 728 26.35 17.28 -0.03
C GLY A 728 25.18 18.16 0.42
N ALA A 729 24.82 19.11 -0.43
CA ALA A 729 23.64 19.93 -0.24
C ALA A 729 23.03 20.34 -1.59
N ALA A 730 21.70 20.32 -1.67
CA ALA A 730 20.94 20.72 -2.85
C ALA A 730 20.26 22.08 -2.60
N PRO A 731 20.32 23.04 -3.54
CA PRO A 731 19.56 24.27 -3.42
C PRO A 731 18.08 24.02 -3.72
N ALA A 732 17.22 24.27 -2.74
CA ALA A 732 15.77 24.33 -2.93
C ALA A 732 15.37 25.61 -3.67
N ALA A 733 14.12 25.67 -4.15
CA ALA A 733 13.60 26.81 -4.92
C ALA A 733 13.67 28.15 -4.17
N ASP A 734 13.60 28.13 -2.84
CA ASP A 734 13.71 29.30 -1.97
C ASP A 734 15.16 29.66 -1.59
N GLY A 735 16.15 28.95 -2.14
CA GLY A 735 17.58 29.14 -1.87
C GLY A 735 18.09 28.39 -0.63
N THR A 736 17.23 27.69 0.11
CA THR A 736 17.64 26.86 1.24
C THR A 736 18.52 25.72 0.75
N LEU A 737 19.65 25.49 1.41
CA LEU A 737 20.52 24.34 1.13
C LEU A 737 20.03 23.14 1.94
N VAL A 738 19.43 22.16 1.26
CA VAL A 738 18.95 20.91 1.85
C VAL A 738 20.13 19.93 1.96
N PRO A 739 20.59 19.55 3.17
CA PRO A 739 21.72 18.66 3.30
C PRO A 739 21.33 17.21 2.97
N PHE A 740 22.30 16.47 2.44
CA PHE A 740 22.20 15.03 2.24
C PHE A 740 23.55 14.35 2.40
N HIS A 741 23.53 13.06 2.69
CA HIS A 741 24.71 12.20 2.70
C HIS A 741 24.63 11.20 1.55
N VAL A 742 25.78 10.93 0.91
CA VAL A 742 25.92 9.90 -0.12
C VAL A 742 26.78 8.77 0.45
N ILE A 743 26.24 7.56 0.46
CA ILE A 743 26.93 6.34 0.87
C ILE A 743 27.05 5.46 -0.38
N ARG A 744 28.27 5.20 -0.81
CA ARG A 744 28.54 4.43 -2.04
C ARG A 744 29.69 3.46 -1.85
N PRO A 745 29.76 2.36 -2.62
CA PRO A 745 30.88 1.43 -2.58
C PRO A 745 32.21 2.16 -2.84
N THR A 746 33.27 1.72 -2.16
CA THR A 746 34.61 2.31 -2.32
C THR A 746 35.10 2.21 -3.78
N ASP A 747 34.94 1.03 -4.38
CA ASP A 747 35.35 0.70 -5.75
C ASP A 747 34.19 0.78 -6.78
N GLY A 748 33.10 1.49 -6.45
CA GLY A 748 31.93 1.60 -7.32
C GLY A 748 32.20 2.33 -8.64
N ASP A 749 31.42 1.98 -9.68
CA ASP A 749 31.51 2.57 -11.03
C ASP A 749 31.46 4.11 -11.04
N ALA A 750 32.07 4.70 -12.07
CA ALA A 750 31.92 6.12 -12.36
C ALA A 750 30.45 6.46 -12.70
N ALA A 751 29.95 7.56 -12.15
CA ALA A 751 28.59 8.04 -12.33
C ALA A 751 28.16 8.12 -13.82
N PRO A 752 26.87 7.93 -14.15
CA PRO A 752 25.70 7.89 -13.25
C PRO A 752 25.48 6.54 -12.57
N ALA A 753 25.26 6.52 -11.25
CA ALA A 753 25.11 5.30 -10.45
C ALA A 753 23.64 4.96 -10.11
N PRO A 754 23.30 3.66 -9.91
CA PRO A 754 22.05 3.23 -9.26
C PRO A 754 21.91 3.91 -7.91
N THR A 755 20.90 4.77 -7.76
CA THR A 755 20.78 5.63 -6.60
C THR A 755 19.44 5.42 -5.92
N LEU A 756 19.45 5.19 -4.61
CA LEU A 756 18.28 5.15 -3.76
C LEU A 756 18.29 6.37 -2.84
N VAL A 757 17.28 7.25 -2.96
CA VAL A 757 17.02 8.32 -1.99
C VAL A 757 16.17 7.77 -0.85
N THR A 758 16.59 8.01 0.39
CA THR A 758 15.82 7.74 1.60
C THR A 758 15.59 9.04 2.37
N ALA A 759 14.34 9.29 2.78
CA ALA A 759 13.96 10.52 3.48
C ALA A 759 12.69 10.36 4.33
N TYR A 760 12.46 11.33 5.23
CA TYR A 760 11.28 11.38 6.11
C TYR A 760 10.68 12.79 6.23
N GLY A 761 11.41 13.75 6.80
CA GLY A 761 11.03 15.18 6.80
C GLY A 761 9.73 15.51 7.56
N ALA A 762 9.51 14.91 8.75
CA ALA A 762 8.27 15.13 9.49
C ALA A 762 8.38 14.96 11.00
N ALA A 763 7.37 15.49 11.70
CA ALA A 763 7.13 15.30 13.13
C ALA A 763 8.29 15.73 14.07
N ASN A 764 9.19 16.60 13.60
CA ASN A 764 10.41 17.00 14.33
C ASN A 764 11.35 15.79 14.63
N VAL A 765 11.18 14.70 13.88
CA VAL A 765 12.00 13.50 14.00
C VAL A 765 13.26 13.73 13.17
N PRO A 766 14.45 13.70 13.78
CA PRO A 766 15.69 13.73 13.02
C PRO A 766 15.94 12.36 12.40
N THR A 767 16.17 12.31 11.10
CA THR A 767 16.79 11.13 10.48
C THR A 767 18.27 11.11 10.85
N LEU A 768 18.73 10.01 11.42
CA LEU A 768 20.10 9.91 11.95
C LEU A 768 21.06 9.35 10.89
N PRO A 769 22.32 9.83 10.78
CA PRO A 769 23.34 9.22 9.94
C PRO A 769 23.87 7.93 10.60
N SER A 770 23.02 6.92 10.69
CA SER A 770 23.30 5.62 11.31
C SER A 770 23.35 4.51 10.28
N TYR A 771 24.00 3.40 10.64
CA TYR A 771 23.92 2.17 9.87
C TYR A 771 22.48 1.65 9.83
N GLN A 772 21.97 1.38 8.63
CA GLN A 772 20.70 0.70 8.41
C GLN A 772 20.95 -0.56 7.57
N PRO A 773 20.50 -1.75 8.04
CA PRO A 773 20.88 -3.02 7.42
C PRO A 773 20.33 -3.18 6.00
N ASP A 774 19.09 -2.76 5.76
CA ASP A 774 18.44 -2.71 4.44
C ASP A 774 19.23 -1.85 3.44
N LEU A 775 19.60 -0.63 3.87
CA LEU A 775 20.40 0.28 3.05
C LEU A 775 21.82 -0.25 2.79
N ALA A 776 22.45 -0.88 3.80
CA ALA A 776 23.78 -1.46 3.68
C ALA A 776 23.80 -2.63 2.69
N ALA A 777 22.79 -3.52 2.73
CA ALA A 777 22.64 -4.60 1.75
C ALA A 777 22.48 -4.06 0.32
N PHE A 778 21.76 -2.95 0.12
CA PHE A 778 21.66 -2.30 -1.19
C PHE A 778 22.99 -1.71 -1.66
N VAL A 779 23.78 -1.09 -0.77
CA VAL A 779 25.13 -0.62 -1.11
C VAL A 779 26.06 -1.79 -1.46
N ALA A 780 25.99 -2.87 -0.69
CA ALA A 780 26.75 -4.10 -0.96
C ALA A 780 26.39 -4.73 -2.31
N ALA A 781 25.13 -4.61 -2.75
CA ALA A 781 24.70 -5.00 -4.09
C ALA A 781 25.15 -4.05 -5.22
N GLY A 782 26.02 -3.07 -4.92
CA GLY A 782 26.57 -2.10 -5.88
C GLY A 782 25.76 -0.79 -6.00
N GLY A 783 24.75 -0.59 -5.15
CA GLY A 783 23.92 0.62 -5.14
C GLY A 783 24.58 1.81 -4.43
N THR A 784 24.09 3.02 -4.70
CA THR A 784 24.41 4.25 -3.96
C THR A 784 23.20 4.71 -3.17
N VAL A 785 23.37 4.99 -1.88
CA VAL A 785 22.31 5.54 -1.02
C VAL A 785 22.51 7.04 -0.84
N VAL A 786 21.42 7.79 -0.98
CA VAL A 786 21.36 9.21 -0.60
C VAL A 786 20.37 9.39 0.54
N GLN A 787 20.87 9.71 1.72
CA GLN A 787 20.03 10.06 2.86
C GLN A 787 19.81 11.57 2.88
N ALA A 788 18.57 12.03 2.67
CA ALA A 788 18.23 13.44 2.59
C ALA A 788 17.56 13.94 3.87
N TYR A 789 18.05 15.06 4.39
CA TYR A 789 17.61 15.66 5.65
C TYR A 789 16.61 16.80 5.39
N LEU A 790 15.41 16.43 4.96
CA LEU A 790 14.38 17.36 4.49
C LEU A 790 13.81 18.23 5.64
N ARG A 791 13.31 19.43 5.30
CA ARG A 791 12.55 20.25 6.26
C ARG A 791 11.31 19.51 6.77
N GLY A 792 10.89 19.85 7.98
CA GLY A 792 9.90 19.08 8.75
C GLY A 792 10.54 18.03 9.67
N GLY A 793 11.79 17.66 9.43
CA GLY A 793 12.63 16.89 10.35
C GLY A 793 13.21 17.74 11.48
N GLY A 794 13.92 17.09 12.41
CA GLY A 794 14.48 17.70 13.62
C GLY A 794 16.01 17.92 13.60
N GLU A 795 16.66 17.73 12.46
CA GLU A 795 18.12 17.68 12.30
C GLU A 795 18.78 19.03 12.52
N LEU A 796 18.17 20.12 12.02
CA LEU A 796 18.71 21.48 12.09
C LEU A 796 17.93 22.39 13.07
N GLY A 797 17.16 21.78 13.97
CA GLY A 797 16.42 22.47 15.03
C GLY A 797 15.00 22.86 14.65
N ARG A 798 14.37 23.65 15.53
CA ARG A 798 12.94 23.98 15.48
C ARG A 798 12.51 24.69 14.20
N ASP A 799 13.30 25.64 13.71
CA ASP A 799 12.95 26.39 12.50
C ASP A 799 12.92 25.48 11.26
N TRP A 800 13.80 24.48 11.21
CA TRP A 800 13.81 23.46 10.17
C TRP A 800 12.55 22.59 10.19
N TYR A 801 12.11 22.20 11.38
CA TYR A 801 10.85 21.49 11.59
C TYR A 801 9.64 22.33 11.16
N LEU A 802 9.53 23.56 11.66
CA LEU A 802 8.37 24.41 11.41
C LEU A 802 8.25 24.85 9.95
N ALA A 803 9.37 24.91 9.21
CA ALA A 803 9.38 25.29 7.80
C ALA A 803 8.58 24.33 6.90
N ALA A 804 8.32 23.08 7.31
CA ALA A 804 7.47 22.14 6.58
C ALA A 804 6.43 21.46 7.50
N HIS A 805 5.80 22.24 8.38
CA HIS A 805 4.76 21.76 9.28
C HIS A 805 3.37 22.28 8.87
N ARG A 806 2.34 21.43 8.96
CA ARG A 806 0.94 21.75 8.68
C ARG A 806 0.71 22.39 7.31
N GLU A 807 0.36 23.68 7.26
CA GLU A 807 0.02 24.40 6.04
C GLU A 807 1.22 24.50 5.08
N THR A 808 2.45 24.42 5.60
CA THR A 808 3.71 24.53 4.85
C THR A 808 4.30 23.19 4.42
N LYS A 809 3.58 22.07 4.59
CA LYS A 809 4.09 20.71 4.30
C LYS A 809 4.64 20.48 2.88
N HIS A 810 4.42 21.38 1.89
CA HIS A 810 5.02 21.29 0.52
C HIS A 810 6.49 21.46 0.57
N VAL A 811 6.98 22.27 1.49
CA VAL A 811 8.38 22.57 1.58
C VAL A 811 9.21 21.27 1.70
N ARG A 812 8.70 20.24 2.39
CA ARG A 812 9.29 18.90 2.42
C ARG A 812 9.33 18.24 1.04
N ASP A 813 8.22 18.27 0.32
CA ASP A 813 8.08 17.61 -0.99
C ASP A 813 8.94 18.34 -2.04
N ASP A 814 9.00 19.67 -1.97
CA ASP A 814 9.86 20.53 -2.79
C ASP A 814 11.35 20.29 -2.49
N ASP A 815 11.72 20.10 -1.22
CA ASP A 815 13.09 19.73 -0.82
C ASP A 815 13.51 18.38 -1.41
N LEU A 816 12.61 17.39 -1.39
CA LEU A 816 12.86 16.08 -1.98
C LEU A 816 13.13 16.19 -3.50
N VAL A 817 12.28 16.93 -4.20
CA VAL A 817 12.43 17.18 -5.64
C VAL A 817 13.74 17.90 -5.94
N ALA A 818 14.10 18.91 -5.13
CA ALA A 818 15.35 19.64 -5.29
C ALA A 818 16.58 18.73 -5.13
N VAL A 819 16.57 17.81 -4.16
CA VAL A 819 17.63 16.80 -4.00
C VAL A 819 17.70 15.88 -5.22
N ALA A 820 16.57 15.33 -5.68
CA ALA A 820 16.52 14.45 -6.85
C ALA A 820 17.05 15.15 -8.12
N GLU A 821 16.58 16.36 -8.41
CA GLU A 821 17.00 17.15 -9.57
C GLU A 821 18.48 17.54 -9.48
N HIS A 822 18.98 17.85 -8.28
CA HIS A 822 20.41 18.13 -8.08
C HIS A 822 21.30 16.90 -8.36
N LEU A 823 20.89 15.71 -7.93
CA LEU A 823 21.61 14.46 -8.21
C LEU A 823 21.65 14.15 -9.71
N VAL A 824 20.55 14.37 -10.42
CA VAL A 824 20.47 14.20 -11.87
C VAL A 824 21.32 15.25 -12.60
N ALA A 825 21.17 16.53 -12.24
CA ALA A 825 21.88 17.64 -12.89
C ALA A 825 23.40 17.58 -12.68
N SER A 826 23.86 17.06 -11.54
CA SER A 826 25.28 16.84 -11.25
C SER A 826 25.86 15.59 -11.92
N GLY A 827 25.04 14.82 -12.65
CA GLY A 827 25.45 13.59 -13.32
C GLY A 827 25.71 12.42 -12.37
N ARG A 828 25.37 12.54 -11.08
CA ARG A 828 25.53 11.46 -10.08
C ARG A 828 24.60 10.27 -10.38
N THR A 829 23.44 10.54 -10.96
CA THR A 829 22.47 9.52 -11.40
C THR A 829 21.65 10.05 -12.59
N THR A 830 20.68 9.26 -13.05
CA THR A 830 19.67 9.65 -14.04
C THR A 830 18.29 9.25 -13.54
N PRO A 831 17.18 9.82 -14.06
CA PRO A 831 15.83 9.39 -13.67
C PRO A 831 15.63 7.87 -13.81
N ASP A 832 16.17 7.26 -14.87
CA ASP A 832 16.13 5.81 -15.10
C ASP A 832 16.95 4.97 -14.11
N ARG A 833 17.77 5.60 -13.26
CA ARG A 833 18.58 4.95 -12.22
C ARG A 833 18.30 5.52 -10.81
N LEU A 834 17.25 6.30 -10.64
CA LEU A 834 16.90 6.96 -9.39
C LEU A 834 15.67 6.31 -8.75
N ALA A 835 15.83 5.80 -7.54
CA ALA A 835 14.77 5.23 -6.72
C ALA A 835 14.51 6.07 -5.46
N LEU A 836 13.33 5.90 -4.87
CA LEU A 836 12.91 6.58 -3.64
C LEU A 836 12.32 5.60 -2.63
N THR A 837 12.64 5.75 -1.35
CA THR A 837 11.96 5.05 -0.26
C THR A 837 11.72 5.94 0.96
N GLY A 838 10.73 5.57 1.76
CA GLY A 838 10.33 6.25 2.99
C GLY A 838 9.26 5.44 3.72
N GLY A 839 9.29 5.51 5.06
CA GLY A 839 8.35 4.80 5.95
C GLY A 839 7.32 5.74 6.59
N SER A 840 6.11 5.26 6.90
CA SER A 840 5.10 6.05 7.64
C SER A 840 4.74 7.36 6.90
N ASP A 841 4.95 8.54 7.50
CA ASP A 841 4.80 9.84 6.82
C ASP A 841 5.80 10.03 5.66
N GLY A 842 6.95 9.37 5.68
CA GLY A 842 7.85 9.23 4.53
C GLY A 842 7.26 8.34 3.43
N GLY A 843 6.40 7.39 3.78
CA GLY A 843 5.60 6.63 2.81
C GLY A 843 4.53 7.50 2.14
N LEU A 844 3.92 8.44 2.88
CA LEU A 844 3.07 9.48 2.31
C LEU A 844 3.84 10.33 1.30
N MET A 845 5.03 10.81 1.69
CA MET A 845 5.93 11.57 0.83
C MET A 845 6.24 10.81 -0.48
N CYS A 846 6.53 9.51 -0.40
CA CYS A 846 6.68 8.67 -1.59
C CYS A 846 5.41 8.67 -2.48
N GLY A 847 4.22 8.56 -1.89
CA GLY A 847 2.96 8.63 -2.62
C GLY A 847 2.73 9.99 -3.32
N VAL A 848 3.10 11.09 -2.67
CA VAL A 848 3.10 12.43 -3.29
C VAL A 848 4.10 12.48 -4.46
N ALA A 849 5.31 11.96 -4.28
CA ALA A 849 6.34 11.95 -5.32
C ALA A 849 5.91 11.17 -6.57
N VAL A 850 5.30 9.98 -6.40
CA VAL A 850 4.75 9.16 -7.49
C VAL A 850 3.65 9.90 -8.26
N THR A 851 2.79 10.64 -7.57
CA THR A 851 1.61 11.26 -8.18
C THR A 851 1.90 12.63 -8.80
N THR A 852 2.88 13.36 -8.27
CA THR A 852 3.18 14.75 -8.69
C THR A 852 4.39 14.88 -9.59
N ARG A 853 5.41 14.02 -9.42
CA ARG A 853 6.64 13.99 -10.22
C ARG A 853 7.01 12.56 -10.63
N PRO A 854 6.11 11.81 -11.31
CA PRO A 854 6.42 10.45 -11.76
C PRO A 854 7.62 10.38 -12.73
N ASP A 855 7.98 11.50 -13.37
CA ASP A 855 9.08 11.63 -14.33
C ASP A 855 10.48 11.52 -13.71
N LEU A 856 10.61 11.75 -12.40
CA LEU A 856 11.92 11.79 -11.72
C LEU A 856 12.43 10.41 -11.29
N TRP A 857 11.55 9.41 -11.25
CA TRP A 857 11.82 8.16 -10.55
C TRP A 857 11.79 6.99 -11.52
N ARG A 858 12.75 6.08 -11.38
CA ARG A 858 12.66 4.73 -11.94
C ARG A 858 11.76 3.84 -11.09
N ALA A 859 11.90 3.96 -9.77
CA ALA A 859 11.26 3.09 -8.80
C ALA A 859 10.92 3.82 -7.48
N VAL A 860 9.78 3.51 -6.86
CA VAL A 860 9.38 4.08 -5.56
C VAL A 860 8.86 3.00 -4.62
N LEU A 861 9.36 2.99 -3.38
CA LEU A 861 9.08 1.96 -2.38
C LEU A 861 8.54 2.57 -1.07
N PRO A 862 7.23 2.86 -0.97
CA PRO A 862 6.60 3.27 0.29
C PRO A 862 6.50 2.10 1.29
N ARG A 863 6.90 2.31 2.55
CA ARG A 863 6.79 1.33 3.64
C ARG A 863 5.82 1.79 4.73
N ALA A 864 4.96 0.90 5.22
CA ALA A 864 3.90 1.16 6.20
C ALA A 864 3.22 2.54 6.00
N PRO A 865 2.74 2.85 4.79
CA PRO A 865 2.50 4.24 4.40
C PRO A 865 1.11 4.74 4.78
N LEU A 866 1.01 6.04 5.07
CA LEU A 866 -0.26 6.77 5.20
C LEU A 866 -0.59 7.44 3.86
N LEU A 867 -1.57 6.93 3.10
CA LEU A 867 -1.77 7.34 1.69
C LEU A 867 -3.13 7.97 1.38
N ASP A 868 -4.04 8.02 2.35
CA ASP A 868 -5.40 8.55 2.19
C ASP A 868 -5.76 9.37 3.43
N LEU A 869 -5.49 10.67 3.37
CA LEU A 869 -5.76 11.61 4.46
C LEU A 869 -7.26 11.76 4.70
N VAL A 870 -8.10 11.68 3.66
CA VAL A 870 -9.55 11.91 3.79
C VAL A 870 -10.21 10.75 4.54
N ALA A 871 -9.88 9.51 4.20
CA ALA A 871 -10.30 8.35 4.97
C ALA A 871 -9.71 8.36 6.38
N GLY A 872 -8.47 8.82 6.54
CA GLY A 872 -7.82 8.96 7.84
C GLY A 872 -8.59 9.85 8.82
N MET A 873 -9.34 10.85 8.35
CA MET A 873 -10.17 11.72 9.21
C MET A 873 -11.32 10.96 9.89
N ARG A 874 -11.67 9.75 9.43
CA ARG A 874 -12.69 8.87 10.04
C ARG A 874 -12.10 7.89 11.07
N ASP A 875 -10.79 7.66 11.05
CA ASP A 875 -10.11 6.78 12.00
C ASP A 875 -9.65 7.61 13.23
N PRO A 876 -10.02 7.25 14.46
CA PRO A 876 -9.73 8.09 15.63
C PRO A 876 -8.25 8.35 15.92
N TYR A 877 -7.37 7.40 15.61
CA TYR A 877 -5.92 7.59 15.75
C TYR A 877 -5.39 8.53 14.66
N LEU A 878 -5.79 8.31 13.41
CA LEU A 878 -5.36 9.15 12.30
C LEU A 878 -5.95 10.56 12.34
N ASP A 879 -7.18 10.75 12.80
CA ASP A 879 -7.77 12.07 13.07
C ASP A 879 -6.89 12.85 14.06
N PHE A 880 -6.42 12.20 15.13
CA PHE A 880 -5.47 12.79 16.07
C PHE A 880 -4.15 13.19 15.37
N VAL A 881 -3.58 12.32 14.52
CA VAL A 881 -2.35 12.62 13.77
C VAL A 881 -2.56 13.76 12.77
N ILE A 882 -3.68 13.79 12.06
CA ILE A 882 -4.04 14.81 11.06
C ILE A 882 -4.19 16.18 11.73
N ARG A 883 -4.95 16.26 12.82
CA ARG A 883 -5.12 17.49 13.62
C ARG A 883 -3.79 18.08 14.05
N LYS A 884 -2.84 17.21 14.40
CA LYS A 884 -1.50 17.61 14.83
C LYS A 884 -0.62 18.06 13.66
N ALA A 885 -0.55 17.28 12.59
CA ALA A 885 0.50 17.42 11.58
C ALA A 885 0.08 18.16 10.29
N TRP A 886 -1.22 18.32 10.04
CA TRP A 886 -1.74 18.76 8.73
C TRP A 886 -2.70 19.94 8.78
N GLY A 887 -3.68 19.92 9.69
CA GLY A 887 -4.77 20.88 9.66
C GLY A 887 -5.96 20.47 10.53
N ASP A 888 -6.96 21.32 10.61
CA ASP A 888 -8.25 21.00 11.23
C ASP A 888 -9.16 20.27 10.23
N PRO A 889 -9.51 18.99 10.45
CA PRO A 889 -10.41 18.27 9.55
C PRO A 889 -11.86 18.77 9.61
N ASP A 890 -12.22 19.64 10.56
CA ASP A 890 -13.53 20.29 10.61
C ASP A 890 -13.58 21.60 9.81
N ASP A 891 -12.43 22.12 9.34
CA ASP A 891 -12.34 23.29 8.47
C ASP A 891 -12.32 22.88 6.98
N PRO A 892 -13.31 23.28 6.17
CA PRO A 892 -13.35 22.98 4.74
C PRO A 892 -12.12 23.49 3.96
N ALA A 893 -11.46 24.56 4.40
CA ALA A 893 -10.25 25.08 3.75
C ALA A 893 -9.05 24.15 3.98
N ASP A 894 -8.91 23.64 5.20
CA ASP A 894 -7.89 22.66 5.57
C ASP A 894 -8.12 21.32 4.87
N VAL A 895 -9.37 20.84 4.80
CA VAL A 895 -9.73 19.64 4.06
C VAL A 895 -9.36 19.76 2.58
N ARG A 896 -9.68 20.87 1.91
CA ARG A 896 -9.29 21.08 0.50
C ARG A 896 -7.77 21.11 0.31
N ARG A 897 -7.02 21.75 1.23
CA ARG A 897 -5.56 21.75 1.19
C ARG A 897 -4.97 20.35 1.35
N MET A 898 -5.53 19.55 2.27
CA MET A 898 -5.13 18.15 2.49
C MET A 898 -5.43 17.27 1.27
N ILE A 899 -6.59 17.44 0.63
CA ILE A 899 -6.94 16.73 -0.62
C ILE A 899 -5.90 16.99 -1.71
N GLY A 900 -5.41 18.23 -1.84
CA GLY A 900 -4.36 18.59 -2.79
C GLY A 900 -2.99 17.93 -2.52
N ARG A 901 -2.89 17.07 -1.51
CA ARG A 901 -1.67 16.35 -1.10
C ARG A 901 -1.88 14.91 -0.72
N SER A 902 -3.12 14.47 -0.62
CA SER A 902 -3.43 13.11 -0.20
C SER A 902 -3.14 12.18 -1.39
N PRO A 903 -2.15 11.27 -1.29
CA PRO A 903 -1.71 10.49 -2.45
C PRO A 903 -2.83 9.75 -3.17
N TYR A 904 -3.78 9.16 -2.44
CA TYR A 904 -4.93 8.47 -3.02
C TYR A 904 -5.80 9.41 -3.87
N GLU A 905 -6.08 10.61 -3.40
CA GLU A 905 -6.89 11.61 -4.08
C GLU A 905 -6.19 12.20 -5.31
N LEU A 906 -4.86 12.31 -5.27
CA LEU A 906 -4.04 12.86 -6.35
C LEU A 906 -3.96 11.94 -7.58
N ILE A 907 -4.33 10.66 -7.47
CA ILE A 907 -4.25 9.73 -8.59
C ILE A 907 -5.31 10.07 -9.66
N GLY A 908 -4.81 10.48 -10.83
CA GLY A 908 -5.50 10.49 -12.11
C GLY A 908 -4.77 9.61 -13.14
N PRO A 909 -5.33 9.41 -14.35
CA PRO A 909 -4.67 8.65 -15.41
C PRO A 909 -3.27 9.22 -15.73
N GLY A 910 -2.27 8.35 -15.88
CA GLY A 910 -0.91 8.77 -16.22
C GLY A 910 0.10 7.63 -16.25
N THR A 911 1.33 7.94 -16.65
CA THR A 911 2.46 7.00 -16.63
C THR A 911 3.22 7.13 -15.31
N PHE A 912 3.19 6.09 -14.48
CA PHE A 912 3.84 6.04 -13.18
C PHE A 912 5.13 5.19 -13.22
N PRO A 913 6.11 5.45 -12.32
CA PRO A 913 7.29 4.61 -12.16
C PRO A 913 6.94 3.21 -11.64
N ALA A 914 7.94 2.33 -11.52
CA ALA A 914 7.73 1.08 -10.81
C ALA A 914 7.42 1.40 -9.34
N VAL A 915 6.35 0.84 -8.78
CA VAL A 915 5.98 1.06 -7.37
C VAL A 915 5.85 -0.27 -6.66
N TYR A 916 6.45 -0.37 -5.47
CA TYR A 916 6.25 -1.51 -4.58
C TYR A 916 5.91 -1.03 -3.17
N VAL A 917 4.66 -1.27 -2.76
CA VAL A 917 4.16 -0.86 -1.44
C VAL A 917 4.23 -2.03 -0.47
N GLN A 918 4.91 -1.81 0.66
CA GLN A 918 4.93 -2.75 1.80
C GLN A 918 4.07 -2.20 2.94
N ALA A 919 3.19 -3.03 3.49
CA ALA A 919 2.39 -2.69 4.67
C ALA A 919 2.28 -3.88 5.63
N GLY A 920 1.91 -3.62 6.88
CA GLY A 920 1.63 -4.66 7.87
C GLY A 920 0.14 -4.90 8.02
N ALA A 921 -0.28 -6.17 8.11
CA ALA A 921 -1.68 -6.55 8.27
C ALA A 921 -2.28 -6.08 9.60
N THR A 922 -1.47 -5.97 10.65
CA THR A 922 -1.92 -5.58 12.00
C THR A 922 -1.45 -4.19 12.41
N ASP A 923 -1.00 -3.35 11.48
CA ASP A 923 -0.55 -1.98 11.75
C ASP A 923 -1.70 -1.10 12.32
N PRO A 924 -1.62 -0.65 13.59
CA PRO A 924 -2.68 0.12 14.22
C PRO A 924 -2.54 1.63 13.94
N ARG A 925 -1.43 2.06 13.31
CA ARG A 925 -1.10 3.46 13.04
C ARG A 925 -1.40 3.82 11.60
N CYS A 926 -0.94 3.01 10.66
CA CYS A 926 -1.13 3.15 9.22
C CYS A 926 -1.79 1.88 8.70
N ARG A 927 -3.09 1.75 8.99
CA ARG A 927 -3.88 0.56 8.65
C ARG A 927 -3.68 0.12 7.19
N PRO A 928 -3.67 -1.20 6.90
CA PRO A 928 -3.29 -1.72 5.59
C PRO A 928 -4.17 -1.22 4.44
N TRP A 929 -5.42 -0.80 4.72
CA TRP A 929 -6.32 -0.27 3.70
C TRP A 929 -5.79 0.98 2.98
N HIS A 930 -4.88 1.76 3.58
CA HIS A 930 -4.20 2.85 2.88
C HIS A 930 -3.45 2.33 1.65
N ALA A 931 -2.66 1.27 1.84
CA ALA A 931 -1.87 0.65 0.79
C ALA A 931 -2.78 -0.07 -0.23
N ARG A 932 -3.80 -0.80 0.24
CA ARG A 932 -4.77 -1.50 -0.64
C ARG A 932 -5.46 -0.54 -1.60
N LYS A 933 -6.05 0.54 -1.08
CA LYS A 933 -6.80 1.53 -1.88
C LYS A 933 -5.88 2.29 -2.84
N PHE A 934 -4.72 2.73 -2.36
CA PHE A 934 -3.75 3.45 -3.19
C PHE A 934 -3.30 2.60 -4.37
N VAL A 935 -2.88 1.36 -4.14
CA VAL A 935 -2.43 0.46 -5.21
C VAL A 935 -3.56 0.10 -6.17
N ALA A 936 -4.76 -0.20 -5.67
CA ALA A 936 -5.92 -0.46 -6.53
C ALA A 936 -6.20 0.70 -7.50
N ARG A 937 -6.19 1.94 -6.99
CA ARG A 937 -6.42 3.14 -7.80
C ARG A 937 -5.27 3.43 -8.75
N LEU A 938 -4.03 3.22 -8.31
CA LEU A 938 -2.83 3.44 -9.12
C LEU A 938 -2.72 2.42 -10.27
N GLN A 939 -3.01 1.14 -10.00
CA GLN A 939 -3.09 0.09 -11.03
C GLN A 939 -4.14 0.42 -12.10
N ALA A 940 -5.31 0.91 -11.70
CA ALA A 940 -6.36 1.32 -12.64
C ALA A 940 -5.98 2.57 -13.45
N ALA A 941 -5.22 3.49 -12.86
CA ALA A 941 -4.81 4.75 -13.49
C ALA A 941 -3.54 4.63 -14.36
N GLN A 942 -2.72 3.60 -14.15
CA GLN A 942 -1.46 3.40 -14.87
C GLN A 942 -1.67 3.24 -16.38
N GLU A 943 -0.99 4.08 -17.14
CA GLU A 943 -0.95 4.08 -18.61
C GLU A 943 0.38 3.54 -19.17
N GLY A 944 1.41 3.43 -18.33
CA GLY A 944 2.71 2.85 -18.69
C GLY A 944 2.84 1.36 -18.39
N ASP A 945 4.01 0.79 -18.71
CA ASP A 945 4.30 -0.64 -18.53
C ASP A 945 5.00 -0.96 -17.19
N ALA A 946 5.30 0.04 -16.36
CA ALA A 946 6.01 -0.17 -15.09
C ALA A 946 5.09 -0.82 -14.03
N PRO A 947 5.60 -1.80 -13.24
CA PRO A 947 4.78 -2.57 -12.33
C PRO A 947 4.36 -1.77 -11.09
N ILE A 948 3.13 -1.98 -10.63
CA ILE A 948 2.55 -1.41 -9.41
C ILE A 948 2.17 -2.58 -8.49
N LEU A 949 2.96 -2.81 -7.46
CA LEU A 949 2.96 -4.01 -6.63
C LEU A 949 2.58 -3.68 -5.18
N LEU A 950 1.92 -4.62 -4.52
CA LEU A 950 1.53 -4.53 -3.11
C LEU A 950 1.83 -5.84 -2.41
N HIS A 951 2.48 -5.77 -1.26
CA HIS A 951 2.52 -6.86 -0.29
C HIS A 951 2.14 -6.33 1.09
N VAL A 952 1.00 -6.81 1.61
CA VAL A 952 0.63 -6.63 3.01
C VAL A 952 1.07 -7.89 3.75
N PHE A 953 2.10 -7.75 4.59
CA PHE A 953 2.70 -8.87 5.32
C PHE A 953 1.83 -9.23 6.52
N GLU A 954 1.47 -10.51 6.62
CA GLU A 954 0.84 -11.09 7.81
C GLU A 954 1.84 -11.06 8.99
N ASP A 955 1.33 -11.01 10.22
CA ASP A 955 2.14 -10.94 11.44
C ASP A 955 3.13 -9.76 11.49
N ALA A 956 2.79 -8.66 10.80
CA ALA A 956 3.56 -7.43 10.77
C ALA A 956 2.69 -6.22 11.16
N GLY A 957 3.20 -5.41 12.08
CA GLY A 957 2.60 -4.13 12.49
C GLY A 957 3.24 -2.94 11.78
N HIS A 958 3.29 -1.79 12.46
CA HIS A 958 3.93 -0.58 11.92
C HIS A 958 5.46 -0.68 11.80
N GLY A 959 6.07 -1.52 12.64
CA GLY A 959 7.48 -1.89 12.54
C GLY A 959 8.10 -2.40 13.86
N ALA A 960 7.69 -1.87 15.01
CA ALA A 960 8.32 -2.22 16.30
C ALA A 960 7.93 -3.61 16.82
N ALA A 961 6.81 -4.16 16.32
CA ALA A 961 6.31 -5.49 16.67
C ALA A 961 6.23 -6.42 15.45
N THR A 962 7.17 -6.28 14.52
CA THR A 962 7.34 -7.26 13.43
C THR A 962 8.41 -8.28 13.81
N SER A 963 8.15 -9.57 13.60
CA SER A 963 9.13 -10.61 13.93
C SER A 963 10.40 -10.50 13.06
N PRO A 964 11.59 -10.91 13.55
CA PRO A 964 12.82 -10.86 12.77
C PRO A 964 12.74 -11.59 11.43
N GLU A 965 12.05 -12.73 11.36
CA GLU A 965 11.88 -13.49 10.11
C GLU A 965 11.04 -12.72 9.08
N VAL A 966 9.96 -12.06 9.53
CA VAL A 966 9.12 -11.24 8.64
C VAL A 966 9.88 -10.00 8.16
N VAL A 967 10.70 -9.39 9.02
CA VAL A 967 11.59 -8.29 8.63
C VAL A 967 12.57 -8.74 7.54
N VAL A 968 13.23 -9.89 7.69
CA VAL A 968 14.11 -10.44 6.66
C VAL A 968 13.35 -10.68 5.35
N ALA A 969 12.13 -11.22 5.41
CA ALA A 969 11.31 -11.43 4.21
C ALA A 969 10.94 -10.10 3.52
N GLN A 970 10.58 -9.07 4.29
CA GLN A 970 10.33 -7.72 3.79
C GLN A 970 11.57 -7.15 3.09
N ASP A 971 12.73 -7.26 3.73
CA ASP A 971 13.99 -6.72 3.22
C ASP A 971 14.49 -7.49 1.98
N VAL A 972 14.20 -8.79 1.87
CA VAL A 972 14.51 -9.60 0.66
C VAL A 972 13.69 -9.15 -0.54
N GLU A 973 12.37 -8.94 -0.39
CA GLU A 973 11.55 -8.42 -1.49
C GLU A 973 11.90 -6.96 -1.82
N TRP A 974 12.21 -6.16 -0.80
CA TRP A 974 12.63 -4.78 -0.96
C TRP A 974 13.94 -4.68 -1.77
N LEU A 975 14.96 -5.45 -1.39
CA LEU A 975 16.24 -5.50 -2.09
C LEU A 975 16.07 -6.08 -3.49
N GLY A 976 15.34 -7.19 -3.62
CA GLY A 976 15.08 -7.82 -4.91
C GLY A 976 14.39 -6.87 -5.90
N PHE A 977 13.44 -6.05 -5.45
CA PHE A 977 12.78 -5.07 -6.29
C PHE A 977 13.77 -4.00 -6.76
N LEU A 978 14.58 -3.45 -5.86
CA LEU A 978 15.59 -2.44 -6.21
C LEU A 978 16.64 -2.96 -7.18
N VAL A 979 17.16 -4.16 -6.91
CA VAL A 979 18.15 -4.83 -7.77
C VAL A 979 17.59 -5.02 -9.18
N GLN A 980 16.35 -5.50 -9.29
CA GLN A 980 15.67 -5.67 -10.58
C GLN A 980 15.44 -4.34 -11.31
N GLN A 981 14.91 -3.32 -10.62
CA GLN A 981 14.53 -2.07 -11.29
C GLN A 981 15.72 -1.21 -11.68
N LEU A 982 16.84 -1.33 -10.98
CA LEU A 982 18.06 -0.55 -11.22
C LEU A 982 19.17 -1.34 -11.94
N GLY A 983 18.92 -2.62 -12.24
CA GLY A 983 19.85 -3.48 -12.99
C GLY A 983 21.14 -3.81 -12.23
N LEU A 984 21.03 -4.07 -10.93
CA LEU A 984 22.15 -4.52 -10.09
C LEU A 984 22.28 -6.05 -10.14
N SER A 985 23.38 -6.58 -9.60
CA SER A 985 23.60 -8.01 -9.42
C SER A 985 24.11 -8.31 -8.00
N PRO A 986 23.44 -9.18 -7.22
CA PRO A 986 23.89 -9.56 -5.88
C PRO A 986 25.14 -10.47 -5.86
N GLU A 987 25.65 -10.92 -7.01
CA GLU A 987 26.71 -11.95 -7.10
C GLU A 987 28.16 -11.40 -7.12
N GLN A 988 28.45 -10.29 -6.44
CA GLN A 988 29.83 -9.76 -6.37
C GLN A 988 30.56 -10.14 -5.08
#